data_AF-S8E4L9-F1
#
_entry.id   AF-S8E4L9-F1
#
_cell.length_a   1.000
_cell.length_b   1.000
_cell.length_c   1.000
_cell.angle_alpha   90.00
_cell.angle_beta   90.00
_cell.angle_gamma   90.00
#
_symmetry.space_group_name_H-M   'P 1'
#
loop_
_entity.id
_entity.type
_entity.pdbx_description
1 polymer ?
#
loop_
_entity_poly.entity_id
_entity_poly.type
_entity_poly.pdbx_seq_one_letter_code
_entity_poly.pdbx_strand_id
1 'polypeptide(L)'
;RFIGEVGIYMALGDLMAASRFSQSTLVVTPNLHEFTPNGDIGEDNGERSSYSVNTASYRDLSETASSSSYTAVTTATSMAYLPPTVVLCELRHNGFENCSPSGPSDTGIVSKWRPRDRNKTGCVALVLCLNIGVDPPDVIKISPCARMECWIDPFSMAPQKALETIGRTLTQQYERWQPKARYKHFLDPTVDDVKKLCTTCRKNAKSERVLFHFNGHGVPKPTPNGEIWVFNKSYTQYIPLPVSDLDSWLKTPSIYVFDCSAAGVIVRAFMELQDCSASSSGSSMRDCILLAACGAHETLPQSAEYPADIFTSCLTTPIKMALRWFCSRSLLHESFEYSLIDRIPGRQTDRKTLLGELNWIFTAVTDTIAWNVLPHDLFQRLFRQDLLVASLFRNFLLAERIMRSANCSPISYPMLPPTHQHHMWDAWDMAAEICLSQLPALVEDPNAEFQPSPFFTEQLTAFEVWLDHGSEHKKPPEQLPIVLQVLLSQCHRFRALVLLGRFLDMGPRAVDLALSVGIFPYVLKLLQTTTIELRQILVFIWTKILALDKSCQVDLVKDAGHTYFIRFLDSPEVFPEQRAMAAFVLAVIVDNHRRGQDACIEAGLIDVCLKHLQGSFSNDAQTEPLFLQWICLCIGKLWEDFSEAQMIGLQADAPAILAPLLSEPLPEVRAAAVFALGAALDVGFETLRDGHGDEDNGDDEKKTKAESFIIKSLLNMVSDGSPLVRAEVA
;
A
#
# COMPACT_ATOMS: atom_id res chain seq x y z
N ARG A 1 14.97 16.54 -19.60
CA ARG A 1 15.83 15.37 -19.25
C ARG A 1 15.98 15.16 -17.72
N PHE A 2 16.12 16.22 -16.93
CA PHE A 2 16.46 16.18 -15.48
C PHE A 2 15.61 15.34 -14.51
N ILE A 3 14.33 15.05 -14.82
CA ILE A 3 13.37 14.57 -13.80
C ILE A 3 13.58 13.09 -13.40
N GLY A 4 14.33 12.30 -14.17
CA GLY A 4 14.46 10.85 -13.98
C GLY A 4 15.45 10.38 -12.90
N GLU A 5 16.58 11.07 -12.71
CA GLU A 5 17.70 10.52 -11.90
C GLU A 5 17.75 11.06 -10.46
N VAL A 6 17.38 12.33 -10.24
CA VAL A 6 17.70 13.04 -8.98
C VAL A 6 16.76 12.68 -7.82
N GLY A 7 15.49 12.32 -8.10
CA GLY A 7 14.52 11.96 -7.04
C GLY A 7 14.89 10.68 -6.26
N ILE A 8 15.77 9.84 -6.81
CA ILE A 8 16.25 8.61 -6.16
C ILE A 8 17.29 8.94 -5.08
N TYR A 9 18.19 9.90 -5.34
CA TYR A 9 19.35 10.22 -4.48
C TYR A 9 19.06 11.18 -3.31
N MET A 10 17.86 11.76 -3.22
CA MET A 10 17.43 12.53 -2.04
C MET A 10 17.17 11.57 -0.86
N ALA A 11 18.23 11.21 -0.13
CA ALA A 11 18.20 10.29 1.00
C ALA A 11 17.66 10.93 2.29
N LEU A 12 17.15 10.11 3.20
CA LEU A 12 16.77 10.52 4.56
C LEU A 12 18.01 10.58 5.46
N GLY A 13 18.90 11.56 5.22
CA GLY A 13 20.07 11.81 6.07
C GLY A 13 19.69 12.02 7.55
N ASP A 14 20.65 11.84 8.47
CA ASP A 14 20.51 11.72 9.94
C ASP A 14 19.95 12.96 10.70
N LEU A 15 18.84 13.54 10.22
CA LEU A 15 18.26 14.80 10.66
C LEU A 15 17.10 14.64 11.66
N MET A 16 16.50 13.44 11.77
CA MET A 16 15.46 13.15 12.77
C MET A 16 16.03 12.73 14.13
N ALA A 17 17.25 12.17 14.18
CA ALA A 17 17.88 11.68 15.41
C ALA A 17 18.46 12.81 16.30
N ALA A 18 18.83 13.94 15.72
CA ALA A 18 19.38 15.09 16.45
C ALA A 18 18.31 15.86 17.27
N SER A 19 17.02 15.68 16.94
CA SER A 19 15.93 16.35 17.66
C SER A 19 15.47 15.54 18.88
N ARG A 20 16.04 15.88 20.05
CA ARG A 20 15.69 15.38 21.40
C ARG A 20 16.25 14.00 21.79
N PHE A 21 17.52 13.93 22.21
CA PHE A 21 17.89 13.31 23.49
C PHE A 21 19.25 13.81 24.00
N SER A 22 19.42 13.86 25.33
CA SER A 22 20.68 14.12 26.07
C SER A 22 21.39 15.47 25.88
N GLN A 23 20.99 16.46 26.69
CA GLN A 23 21.98 17.38 27.26
C GLN A 23 22.69 16.66 28.42
N SER A 24 23.82 16.02 28.16
CA SER A 24 24.81 15.72 29.19
C SER A 24 26.23 15.90 28.65
N THR A 25 26.92 16.91 29.16
CA THR A 25 28.26 17.27 28.73
C THR A 25 29.26 16.27 29.30
N LEU A 26 29.88 15.45 28.45
CA LEU A 26 31.06 14.66 28.82
C LEU A 26 32.27 15.09 27.99
N VAL A 27 33.20 15.74 28.69
CA VAL A 27 34.51 16.14 28.19
C VAL A 27 35.39 14.90 28.06
N VAL A 28 35.90 14.63 26.86
CA VAL A 28 36.88 13.57 26.63
C VAL A 28 38.29 14.14 26.82
N THR A 29 38.97 13.72 27.88
CA THR A 29 40.42 13.90 28.03
C THR A 29 41.16 12.60 27.65
N PRO A 30 42.30 12.68 26.95
CA PRO A 30 43.10 11.50 26.61
C PRO A 30 44.07 11.17 27.74
N ASN A 31 44.28 9.88 28.04
CA ASN A 31 45.42 9.39 28.83
C ASN A 31 45.87 8.01 28.33
N LEU A 32 47.19 7.84 28.19
CA LEU A 32 47.89 6.57 27.95
C LEU A 32 48.39 5.97 29.29
N HIS A 33 49.00 4.77 29.20
CA HIS A 33 49.63 3.90 30.23
C HIS A 33 48.75 2.72 30.74
N GLU A 34 49.24 1.50 30.97
CA GLU A 34 50.45 0.78 30.47
C GLU A 34 50.38 -0.73 30.87
N PHE A 35 51.08 -1.60 30.12
CA PHE A 35 51.59 -2.94 30.48
C PHE A 35 50.68 -4.17 30.81
N THR A 36 51.31 -5.35 30.68
CA THR A 36 50.85 -6.75 30.51
C THR A 36 51.36 -7.65 31.69
N PRO A 37 51.54 -9.01 31.68
CA PRO A 37 51.25 -10.10 30.71
C PRO A 37 50.74 -11.47 31.29
N ASN A 38 50.78 -12.52 30.44
CA ASN A 38 50.54 -14.00 30.63
C ASN A 38 49.06 -14.40 30.40
N GLY A 39 48.62 -15.45 29.68
CA GLY A 39 49.21 -16.63 29.02
C GLY A 39 48.04 -17.56 28.56
N ASP A 40 48.17 -18.75 27.96
CA ASP A 40 49.31 -19.50 27.41
C ASP A 40 48.80 -20.64 26.46
N ILE A 41 49.54 -20.90 25.36
CA ILE A 41 49.78 -22.19 24.64
C ILE A 41 48.61 -23.09 24.17
N GLY A 42 48.64 -23.49 22.89
CA GLY A 42 47.86 -24.62 22.34
C GLY A 42 48.01 -24.80 20.81
N GLU A 43 48.98 -25.61 20.36
CA GLU A 43 49.20 -25.97 18.94
C GLU A 43 48.27 -27.12 18.48
N ASP A 44 47.94 -27.19 17.19
CA ASP A 44 48.14 -28.44 16.40
C ASP A 44 48.23 -28.16 14.87
N ASN A 45 48.78 -29.12 14.11
CA ASN A 45 49.34 -28.96 12.75
C ASN A 45 48.64 -29.79 11.63
N GLY A 46 48.87 -29.37 10.38
CA GLY A 46 48.91 -30.24 9.17
C GLY A 46 47.56 -30.66 8.56
N GLU A 47 47.43 -31.00 7.27
CA GLU A 47 48.33 -31.07 6.10
C GLU A 47 47.48 -30.76 4.83
N ARG A 48 47.87 -29.91 3.86
CA ARG A 48 48.90 -30.00 2.79
C ARG A 48 48.51 -30.84 1.55
N SER A 49 48.29 -30.16 0.40
CA SER A 49 48.66 -30.56 -0.99
C SER A 49 47.85 -29.72 -2.01
N SER A 50 48.33 -28.58 -2.51
CA SER A 50 49.34 -28.39 -3.59
C SER A 50 48.95 -28.90 -4.99
N TYR A 51 48.63 -27.95 -5.89
CA TYR A 51 49.20 -27.89 -7.24
C TYR A 51 49.42 -26.42 -7.62
N SER A 52 50.64 -26.08 -8.03
CA SER A 52 51.04 -24.77 -8.53
C SER A 52 52.00 -24.97 -9.71
N VAL A 53 52.07 -23.96 -10.60
CA VAL A 53 53.11 -23.64 -11.63
C VAL A 53 52.44 -22.69 -12.64
N ASN A 54 52.98 -21.55 -13.09
CA ASN A 54 54.09 -20.68 -12.66
C ASN A 54 53.83 -19.26 -13.23
N THR A 55 54.10 -18.16 -12.50
CA THR A 55 55.27 -17.23 -12.69
C THR A 55 55.27 -16.50 -14.05
N ALA A 56 55.37 -15.16 -14.16
CA ALA A 56 56.41 -14.24 -13.63
C ALA A 56 55.94 -12.76 -13.76
N SER A 57 56.48 -11.72 -13.11
CA SER A 57 57.44 -11.62 -11.99
C SER A 57 57.50 -10.18 -11.43
N TYR A 58 57.45 -10.05 -10.10
CA TYR A 58 58.24 -9.16 -9.22
C TYR A 58 58.82 -7.83 -9.74
N ARG A 59 58.59 -6.76 -8.94
CA ARG A 59 59.61 -6.40 -7.94
C ARG A 59 59.03 -5.73 -6.69
N ASP A 60 59.59 -6.15 -5.57
CA ASP A 60 59.32 -5.75 -4.19
C ASP A 60 60.58 -5.07 -3.64
N LEU A 61 60.47 -4.25 -2.59
CA LEU A 61 61.55 -3.92 -1.66
C LEU A 61 60.99 -3.16 -0.46
N SER A 62 61.11 -3.77 0.72
CA SER A 62 60.89 -3.14 2.02
C SER A 62 62.24 -2.91 2.70
N GLU A 63 62.37 -1.82 3.47
CA GLU A 63 63.43 -1.68 4.46
C GLU A 63 62.90 -1.02 5.74
N THR A 64 63.27 -1.62 6.87
CA THR A 64 62.95 -1.18 8.23
C THR A 64 63.96 -0.16 8.73
N ALA A 65 63.50 0.95 9.32
CA ALA A 65 64.32 1.78 10.19
C ALA A 65 63.49 2.39 11.34
N SER A 66 63.84 2.04 12.58
CA SER A 66 63.25 2.63 13.79
C SER A 66 64.05 3.84 14.25
N SER A 67 63.35 4.86 14.76
CA SER A 67 63.85 5.83 15.76
C SER A 67 65.15 6.61 15.45
N SER A 68 64.99 7.86 14.98
CA SER A 68 65.83 8.97 15.46
C SER A 68 65.12 10.32 15.33
N SER A 69 64.88 10.98 16.47
CA SER A 69 64.13 12.23 16.59
C SER A 69 64.94 13.48 16.23
N TYR A 70 65.33 13.64 14.96
CA TYR A 70 65.96 14.87 14.45
C TYR A 70 65.62 15.15 12.98
N THR A 71 64.52 15.88 12.71
CA THR A 71 64.33 16.90 11.64
C THR A 71 62.84 17.25 11.47
N ALA A 72 62.31 18.14 12.32
CA ALA A 72 60.94 18.65 12.20
C ALA A 72 60.78 19.72 11.08
N VAL A 73 61.37 19.49 9.89
CA VAL A 73 61.46 20.51 8.82
C VAL A 73 61.17 19.96 7.42
N THR A 74 61.17 18.64 7.19
CA THR A 74 61.12 18.03 5.84
C THR A 74 59.83 17.29 5.47
N THR A 75 58.86 17.15 6.38
CA THR A 75 57.57 16.47 6.09
C THR A 75 56.48 17.38 5.51
N ALA A 76 56.68 18.69 5.48
CA ALA A 76 55.67 19.65 4.98
C ALA A 76 55.54 19.69 3.44
N THR A 77 56.53 19.18 2.70
CA THR A 77 56.63 19.36 1.24
C THR A 77 56.00 18.24 0.40
N SER A 78 55.56 17.12 0.99
CA SER A 78 54.98 16.00 0.23
C SER A 78 53.53 16.24 -0.20
N MET A 79 52.74 16.95 0.60
CA MET A 79 51.33 17.26 0.31
C MET A 79 51.15 18.12 -0.95
N ALA A 80 52.19 18.85 -1.38
CA ALA A 80 52.18 19.60 -2.64
C ALA A 80 52.19 18.70 -3.90
N TYR A 81 52.66 17.45 -3.78
CA TYR A 81 52.71 16.49 -4.88
C TYR A 81 51.51 15.53 -4.91
N LEU A 82 50.62 15.62 -3.92
CA LEU A 82 49.40 14.82 -3.78
C LEU A 82 48.20 15.74 -3.50
N PRO A 83 47.76 16.56 -4.49
CA PRO A 83 46.60 17.40 -4.32
C PRO A 83 45.35 16.54 -4.05
N PRO A 84 44.59 16.79 -2.97
CA PRO A 84 43.39 16.02 -2.64
C PRO A 84 42.19 16.37 -3.53
N THR A 85 42.32 17.40 -4.38
CA THR A 85 41.24 17.88 -5.25
C THR A 85 40.98 16.92 -6.41
N VAL A 86 39.93 16.12 -6.27
CA VAL A 86 39.35 15.35 -7.36
C VAL A 86 38.49 16.29 -8.23
N VAL A 87 38.56 16.14 -9.55
CA VAL A 87 37.81 16.97 -10.52
C VAL A 87 37.21 16.04 -11.59
N LEU A 88 36.03 16.39 -12.11
CA LEU A 88 35.30 15.61 -13.14
C LEU A 88 34.82 14.21 -12.69
N CYS A 89 34.62 14.01 -11.37
CA CYS A 89 34.09 12.75 -10.81
C CYS A 89 32.68 12.88 -10.18
N GLU A 90 32.01 14.02 -10.38
CA GLU A 90 30.60 14.22 -10.00
C GLU A 90 29.65 13.39 -10.87
N LEU A 91 28.42 13.15 -10.40
CA LEU A 91 27.41 12.34 -11.10
C LEU A 91 27.18 12.76 -12.57
N ARG A 92 27.21 14.07 -12.88
CA ARG A 92 27.09 14.61 -14.25
C ARG A 92 28.20 14.20 -15.22
N HIS A 93 29.27 13.55 -14.75
CA HIS A 93 30.38 13.04 -15.56
C HIS A 93 30.34 11.51 -15.72
N ASN A 94 29.46 10.81 -15.00
CA ASN A 94 29.16 9.41 -15.31
C ASN A 94 28.55 9.34 -16.72
N GLY A 95 28.90 8.31 -17.48
CA GLY A 95 28.48 8.20 -18.88
C GLY A 95 26.95 8.19 -19.02
N PHE A 96 26.44 8.80 -20.11
CA PHE A 96 25.02 8.91 -20.48
C PHE A 96 24.28 7.55 -20.64
N GLU A 97 24.93 6.42 -20.36
CA GLU A 97 24.41 5.06 -20.55
C GLU A 97 23.29 4.69 -19.55
N ASN A 98 23.17 5.40 -18.43
CA ASN A 98 22.11 5.16 -17.42
C ASN A 98 20.87 6.05 -17.57
N CYS A 99 20.76 6.82 -18.65
CA CYS A 99 19.57 7.62 -18.96
C CYS A 99 18.40 6.72 -19.41
N SER A 100 17.88 5.91 -18.47
CA SER A 100 16.64 5.15 -18.63
C SER A 100 15.51 6.16 -18.88
N PRO A 101 14.84 6.13 -20.04
CA PRO A 101 13.84 7.13 -20.37
C PRO A 101 12.60 6.94 -19.49
N SER A 102 12.52 7.67 -18.38
CA SER A 102 11.31 7.88 -17.57
C SER A 102 10.43 8.96 -18.21
N GLY A 103 10.12 8.74 -19.48
CA GLY A 103 9.32 9.53 -20.42
C GLY A 103 8.96 8.62 -21.61
N PRO A 104 7.85 8.85 -22.34
CA PRO A 104 7.13 7.78 -23.01
C PRO A 104 7.76 7.29 -24.33
N SER A 105 8.81 6.48 -24.22
CA SER A 105 9.00 5.33 -25.12
C SER A 105 8.08 4.18 -24.67
N ASP A 106 7.48 3.45 -25.61
CA ASP A 106 6.47 2.39 -25.41
C ASP A 106 6.90 1.16 -24.56
N THR A 107 8.08 1.21 -23.94
CA THR A 107 8.60 0.25 -22.96
C THR A 107 8.44 0.73 -21.52
N GLY A 108 7.46 1.61 -21.25
CA GLY A 108 7.20 2.13 -19.91
C GLY A 108 7.00 1.00 -18.89
N ILE A 109 7.53 1.18 -17.68
CA ILE A 109 7.08 0.43 -16.51
C ILE A 109 5.65 0.90 -16.23
N VAL A 110 4.69 0.28 -16.92
CA VAL A 110 3.26 0.41 -16.62
C VAL A 110 3.11 -0.04 -15.18
N SER A 111 2.85 0.90 -14.27
CA SER A 111 2.90 0.63 -12.84
C SER A 111 1.79 -0.35 -12.45
N LYS A 112 2.19 -1.61 -12.24
CA LYS A 112 1.25 -2.75 -12.13
C LYS A 112 0.38 -2.67 -10.88
N TRP A 113 0.79 -1.85 -9.90
CA TRP A 113 0.07 -1.62 -8.65
C TRP A 113 -1.30 -0.94 -8.84
N ARG A 114 -1.52 -0.18 -9.93
CA ARG A 114 -2.81 0.49 -10.16
C ARG A 114 -3.90 -0.55 -10.46
N PRO A 115 -4.97 -0.66 -9.64
CA PRO A 115 -6.05 -1.63 -9.90
C PRO A 115 -6.76 -1.30 -11.21
N ARG A 116 -6.71 -2.21 -12.19
CA ARG A 116 -7.28 -2.01 -13.54
C ARG A 116 -8.77 -1.66 -13.50
N ASP A 117 -9.54 -2.38 -12.70
CA ASP A 117 -10.97 -2.17 -12.50
C ASP A 117 -11.32 -2.22 -11.01
N ARG A 118 -11.96 -1.17 -10.50
CA ARG A 118 -12.50 -1.15 -9.13
C ARG A 118 -13.86 -1.82 -9.09
N ASN A 119 -13.85 -3.13 -8.86
CA ASN A 119 -15.04 -3.94 -8.75
C ASN A 119 -15.88 -3.61 -7.49
N LYS A 120 -17.19 -3.88 -7.57
CA LYS A 120 -18.13 -3.69 -6.47
C LYS A 120 -19.21 -4.75 -6.52
N THR A 121 -19.52 -5.34 -5.38
CA THR A 121 -20.68 -6.22 -5.22
C THR A 121 -21.93 -5.38 -4.96
N GLY A 122 -22.87 -5.41 -5.91
CA GLY A 122 -24.06 -4.57 -5.93
C GLY A 122 -25.32 -5.24 -5.39
N CYS A 123 -25.39 -6.57 -5.46
CA CYS A 123 -26.57 -7.33 -5.04
C CYS A 123 -26.13 -8.63 -4.35
N VAL A 124 -26.88 -9.01 -3.31
CA VAL A 124 -26.65 -10.21 -2.51
C VAL A 124 -27.92 -11.04 -2.50
N ALA A 125 -27.81 -12.28 -2.97
CA ALA A 125 -28.84 -13.31 -2.90
C ALA A 125 -28.47 -14.31 -1.79
N LEU A 126 -29.36 -14.49 -0.81
CA LEU A 126 -29.20 -15.48 0.26
C LEU A 126 -30.26 -16.58 0.07
N VAL A 127 -29.84 -17.83 -0.02
CA VAL A 127 -30.70 -19.01 -0.10
C VAL A 127 -30.42 -19.86 1.13
N LEU A 128 -31.46 -20.04 1.96
CA LEU A 128 -31.40 -20.86 3.15
C LEU A 128 -32.31 -22.07 2.97
N CYS A 129 -31.73 -23.27 2.99
CA CYS A 129 -32.43 -24.53 2.90
C CYS A 129 -32.20 -25.31 4.20
N LEU A 130 -33.06 -25.06 5.20
CA LEU A 130 -32.88 -25.49 6.60
C LEU A 130 -33.96 -26.43 7.12
N ASN A 131 -35.21 -26.36 6.63
CA ASN A 131 -36.34 -27.23 7.00
C ASN A 131 -36.40 -27.60 8.50
N ILE A 132 -36.45 -26.57 9.34
CA ILE A 132 -36.17 -26.67 10.79
C ILE A 132 -37.06 -27.72 11.46
N GLY A 133 -36.43 -28.75 12.02
CA GLY A 133 -37.08 -29.87 12.70
C GLY A 133 -37.13 -31.17 11.89
N VAL A 134 -36.71 -31.17 10.62
CA VAL A 134 -36.62 -32.36 9.77
C VAL A 134 -35.21 -32.50 9.22
N ASP A 135 -34.46 -33.48 9.73
CA ASP A 135 -33.10 -33.75 9.30
C ASP A 135 -33.07 -34.47 7.93
N PRO A 136 -32.11 -34.15 7.03
CA PRO A 136 -31.98 -34.84 5.75
C PRO A 136 -31.44 -36.28 5.94
N PRO A 137 -31.78 -37.21 5.04
CA PRO A 137 -31.58 -38.67 5.23
C PRO A 137 -30.11 -39.13 5.28
N ASP A 138 -29.17 -38.27 4.91
CA ASP A 138 -27.73 -38.52 4.80
C ASP A 138 -26.91 -37.86 5.93
N VAL A 139 -27.60 -37.25 6.92
CA VAL A 139 -27.01 -36.63 8.11
C VAL A 139 -27.62 -37.26 9.36
N ILE A 140 -26.82 -38.08 10.06
CA ILE A 140 -27.17 -38.57 11.40
C ILE A 140 -26.65 -37.55 12.41
N LYS A 141 -27.52 -36.94 13.20
CA LYS A 141 -27.13 -36.00 14.28
C LYS A 141 -26.89 -36.75 15.59
N ILE A 142 -25.69 -36.61 16.14
CA ILE A 142 -25.32 -37.13 17.48
C ILE A 142 -25.89 -36.17 18.55
N SER A 143 -26.22 -36.65 19.76
CA SER A 143 -26.66 -35.77 20.86
C SER A 143 -25.57 -35.69 21.94
N PRO A 144 -25.12 -34.49 22.35
CA PRO A 144 -25.46 -33.17 21.81
C PRO A 144 -24.80 -32.88 20.46
N CYS A 145 -25.40 -32.03 19.63
CA CYS A 145 -24.84 -31.55 18.37
C CYS A 145 -24.83 -30.03 18.23
N ALA A 146 -24.00 -29.55 17.31
CA ALA A 146 -24.11 -28.22 16.70
C ALA A 146 -25.54 -28.00 16.15
N ARG A 147 -26.17 -26.90 16.57
CA ARG A 147 -27.55 -26.53 16.19
C ARG A 147 -27.75 -25.04 15.90
N MET A 148 -26.89 -24.19 16.44
CA MET A 148 -27.03 -22.74 16.29
C MET A 148 -26.85 -22.34 14.82
N GLU A 149 -27.76 -21.55 14.28
CA GLU A 149 -27.72 -21.00 12.92
C GLU A 149 -27.71 -19.47 13.04
N CYS A 150 -26.70 -18.80 12.49
CA CYS A 150 -26.53 -17.34 12.56
C CYS A 150 -26.58 -16.79 14.00
N TRP A 151 -26.07 -17.57 14.96
CA TRP A 151 -26.12 -17.34 16.41
C TRP A 151 -27.52 -17.37 17.06
N ILE A 152 -28.49 -18.04 16.44
CA ILE A 152 -29.83 -18.30 16.97
C ILE A 152 -29.99 -19.81 17.18
N ASP A 153 -30.60 -20.24 18.30
CA ASP A 153 -31.07 -21.62 18.44
C ASP A 153 -32.39 -21.78 17.67
N PRO A 154 -32.43 -22.56 16.58
CA PRO A 154 -33.64 -22.75 15.78
C PRO A 154 -34.76 -23.46 16.54
N PHE A 155 -34.46 -24.17 17.64
CA PHE A 155 -35.44 -24.86 18.47
C PHE A 155 -35.98 -24.01 19.64
N SER A 156 -35.39 -22.82 19.90
CA SER A 156 -35.86 -21.90 20.95
C SER A 156 -37.18 -21.17 20.60
N MET A 157 -37.68 -21.32 19.36
CA MET A 157 -38.92 -20.72 18.89
C MET A 157 -39.57 -21.58 17.80
N ALA A 158 -40.80 -21.23 17.37
CA ALA A 158 -41.50 -21.96 16.32
C ALA A 158 -40.69 -21.97 14.99
N PRO A 159 -40.62 -23.09 14.25
CA PRO A 159 -39.74 -23.26 13.08
C PRO A 159 -39.79 -22.11 12.05
N GLN A 160 -40.98 -21.68 11.66
CA GLN A 160 -41.14 -20.57 10.70
C GLN A 160 -40.54 -19.25 11.23
N LYS A 161 -40.77 -18.94 12.52
CA LYS A 161 -40.24 -17.73 13.16
C LYS A 161 -38.71 -17.80 13.35
N ALA A 162 -38.19 -19.00 13.61
CA ALA A 162 -36.75 -19.24 13.65
C ALA A 162 -36.13 -18.95 12.27
N LEU A 163 -36.68 -19.56 11.21
CA LEU A 163 -36.21 -19.39 9.83
C LEU A 163 -36.22 -17.93 9.36
N GLU A 164 -37.31 -17.20 9.63
CA GLU A 164 -37.41 -15.75 9.36
C GLU A 164 -36.38 -14.93 10.15
N THR A 165 -36.11 -15.31 11.39
CA THR A 165 -35.15 -14.61 12.27
C THR A 165 -33.70 -14.90 11.85
N ILE A 166 -33.39 -16.13 11.43
CA ILE A 166 -32.09 -16.51 10.84
C ILE A 166 -31.84 -15.73 9.55
N GLY A 167 -32.79 -15.72 8.60
CA GLY A 167 -32.66 -14.99 7.34
C GLY A 167 -32.46 -13.48 7.50
N ARG A 168 -33.19 -12.86 8.44
CA ARG A 168 -32.98 -11.45 8.81
C ARG A 168 -31.61 -11.22 9.44
N THR A 169 -31.17 -12.09 10.36
CA THR A 169 -29.88 -11.96 11.03
C THR A 169 -28.72 -12.13 10.05
N LEU A 170 -28.75 -13.13 9.16
CA LEU A 170 -27.73 -13.29 8.12
C LEU A 170 -27.64 -12.08 7.19
N THR A 171 -28.79 -11.50 6.82
CA THR A 171 -28.84 -10.25 6.06
C THR A 171 -28.09 -9.14 6.80
N GLN A 172 -28.39 -8.93 8.09
CA GLN A 172 -27.70 -7.94 8.93
C GLN A 172 -26.21 -8.22 9.15
N GLN A 173 -25.78 -9.48 9.15
CA GLN A 173 -24.36 -9.83 9.26
C GLN A 173 -23.61 -9.42 7.98
N TYR A 174 -24.15 -9.68 6.79
CA TYR A 174 -23.55 -9.23 5.53
C TYR A 174 -23.64 -7.72 5.31
N GLU A 175 -24.72 -7.06 5.74
CA GLU A 175 -24.89 -5.59 5.64
C GLU A 175 -23.77 -4.81 6.35
N ARG A 176 -23.17 -5.37 7.41
CA ARG A 176 -22.01 -4.77 8.09
C ARG A 176 -20.79 -4.65 7.16
N TRP A 177 -20.60 -5.59 6.24
CA TRP A 177 -19.48 -5.62 5.30
C TRP A 177 -19.76 -4.85 4.01
N GLN A 178 -21.03 -4.80 3.55
CA GLN A 178 -21.42 -4.05 2.36
C GLN A 178 -22.81 -3.38 2.52
N PRO A 179 -22.91 -2.26 3.28
CA PRO A 179 -24.19 -1.62 3.59
C PRO A 179 -24.88 -0.97 2.38
N LYS A 180 -24.20 -0.87 1.22
CA LYS A 180 -24.73 -0.26 0.00
C LYS A 180 -25.22 -1.27 -1.06
N ALA A 181 -25.13 -2.57 -0.79
CA ALA A 181 -25.69 -3.60 -1.67
C ALA A 181 -27.19 -3.79 -1.47
N ARG A 182 -27.85 -4.37 -2.47
CA ARG A 182 -29.26 -4.79 -2.38
C ARG A 182 -29.36 -6.24 -1.91
N TYR A 183 -29.94 -6.45 -0.75
CA TYR A 183 -30.13 -7.76 -0.14
C TYR A 183 -31.48 -8.37 -0.50
N LYS A 184 -31.48 -9.68 -0.79
CA LYS A 184 -32.67 -10.52 -0.93
C LYS A 184 -32.39 -11.90 -0.38
N HIS A 185 -33.19 -12.36 0.57
CA HIS A 185 -33.16 -13.74 1.05
C HIS A 185 -34.41 -14.51 0.61
N PHE A 186 -34.25 -15.81 0.41
CA PHE A 186 -35.32 -16.78 0.25
C PHE A 186 -35.11 -17.91 1.25
N LEU A 187 -36.21 -18.37 1.83
CA LEU A 187 -36.27 -19.31 2.94
C LEU A 187 -36.98 -20.58 2.45
N ASP A 188 -36.30 -21.72 2.57
CA ASP A 188 -36.69 -23.02 2.00
C ASP A 188 -37.27 -22.94 0.56
N PRO A 189 -36.58 -22.30 -0.41
CA PRO A 189 -37.16 -22.00 -1.72
C PRO A 189 -37.37 -23.22 -2.64
N THR A 190 -38.16 -22.99 -3.69
CA THR A 190 -38.23 -23.87 -4.86
C THR A 190 -37.25 -23.45 -5.97
N VAL A 191 -37.02 -24.31 -6.96
CA VAL A 191 -36.19 -24.01 -8.14
C VAL A 191 -36.63 -22.73 -8.85
N ASP A 192 -37.94 -22.51 -9.01
CA ASP A 192 -38.49 -21.30 -9.65
C ASP A 192 -38.18 -20.03 -8.84
N ASP A 193 -38.18 -20.13 -7.51
CA ASP A 193 -37.85 -19.02 -6.61
C ASP A 193 -36.37 -18.66 -6.70
N VAL A 194 -35.48 -19.65 -6.68
CA VAL A 194 -34.02 -19.44 -6.87
C VAL A 194 -33.74 -18.84 -8.25
N LYS A 195 -34.39 -19.32 -9.31
CA LYS A 195 -34.29 -18.76 -10.66
C LYS A 195 -34.73 -17.31 -10.73
N LYS A 196 -35.86 -16.98 -10.12
CA LYS A 196 -36.39 -15.61 -10.03
C LYS A 196 -35.48 -14.69 -9.20
N LEU A 197 -34.91 -15.20 -8.12
CA LEU A 197 -33.93 -14.49 -7.29
C LEU A 197 -32.67 -14.16 -8.10
N CYS A 198 -32.02 -15.17 -8.67
CA CYS A 198 -30.78 -15.04 -9.44
C CYS A 198 -30.92 -14.05 -10.61
N THR A 199 -31.93 -14.23 -11.46
CA THR A 199 -32.18 -13.36 -12.61
C THR A 199 -32.51 -11.92 -12.19
N THR A 200 -33.24 -11.73 -11.08
CA THR A 200 -33.51 -10.39 -10.54
C THR A 200 -32.25 -9.72 -9.98
N CYS A 201 -31.38 -10.47 -9.29
CA CYS A 201 -30.14 -9.93 -8.74
C CYS A 201 -29.15 -9.53 -9.85
N ARG A 202 -28.99 -10.34 -10.91
CA ARG A 202 -28.20 -9.93 -12.09
C ARG A 202 -28.82 -8.70 -12.79
N LYS A 203 -30.13 -8.66 -13.00
CA LYS A 203 -30.81 -7.49 -13.59
C LYS A 203 -30.59 -6.20 -12.79
N ASN A 204 -30.53 -6.31 -11.46
CA ASN A 204 -30.26 -5.17 -10.57
C ASN A 204 -28.79 -4.73 -10.58
N ALA A 205 -27.85 -5.68 -10.54
CA ALA A 205 -26.41 -5.40 -10.48
C ALA A 205 -25.84 -4.89 -11.81
N LYS A 206 -26.45 -5.24 -12.95
CA LYS A 206 -25.91 -4.96 -14.30
C LYS A 206 -24.51 -5.58 -14.43
N SER A 207 -23.47 -4.74 -14.50
CA SER A 207 -22.05 -5.11 -14.52
C SER A 207 -21.41 -5.26 -13.13
N GLU A 208 -22.06 -4.82 -12.05
CA GLU A 208 -21.58 -5.06 -10.68
C GLU A 208 -21.61 -6.56 -10.33
N ARG A 209 -20.80 -6.96 -9.35
CA ARG A 209 -20.75 -8.36 -8.87
C ARG A 209 -22.04 -8.71 -8.14
N VAL A 210 -22.50 -9.95 -8.29
CA VAL A 210 -23.58 -10.54 -7.49
C VAL A 210 -22.97 -11.57 -6.54
N LEU A 211 -23.30 -11.47 -5.25
CA LEU A 211 -23.02 -12.55 -4.29
C LEU A 211 -24.21 -13.50 -4.22
N PHE A 212 -23.94 -14.80 -4.27
CA PHE A 212 -24.91 -15.86 -4.00
C PHE A 212 -24.43 -16.68 -2.81
N HIS A 213 -25.19 -16.68 -1.73
CA HIS A 213 -24.95 -17.49 -0.55
C HIS A 213 -25.98 -18.62 -0.51
N PHE A 214 -25.52 -19.85 -0.29
CA PHE A 214 -26.34 -21.04 -0.13
C PHE A 214 -25.94 -21.76 1.15
N ASN A 215 -26.89 -21.87 2.07
CA ASN A 215 -26.81 -22.76 3.23
C ASN A 215 -27.73 -23.96 2.97
N GLY A 216 -27.16 -25.17 3.04
CA GLY A 216 -27.82 -26.43 2.69
C GLY A 216 -27.93 -27.43 3.84
N HIS A 217 -28.06 -27.00 5.09
CA HIS A 217 -28.05 -27.92 6.24
C HIS A 217 -29.33 -28.75 6.43
N GLY A 218 -30.45 -28.33 5.86
CA GLY A 218 -31.74 -29.04 5.90
C GLY A 218 -32.04 -29.91 4.68
N VAL A 219 -31.05 -30.09 3.80
CA VAL A 219 -31.17 -30.83 2.53
C VAL A 219 -29.99 -31.81 2.36
N PRO A 220 -30.09 -32.81 1.47
CA PRO A 220 -28.99 -33.75 1.24
C PRO A 220 -27.71 -33.09 0.72
N LYS A 221 -26.58 -33.78 0.89
CA LYS A 221 -25.28 -33.44 0.30
C LYS A 221 -25.38 -33.26 -1.24
N PRO A 222 -24.63 -32.31 -1.82
CA PRO A 222 -24.58 -32.11 -3.26
C PRO A 222 -24.20 -33.38 -4.03
N THR A 223 -24.80 -33.59 -5.20
CA THR A 223 -24.57 -34.81 -5.98
C THR A 223 -23.25 -34.73 -6.77
N PRO A 224 -22.58 -35.86 -7.05
CA PRO A 224 -21.40 -35.90 -7.93
C PRO A 224 -21.62 -35.32 -9.34
N ASN A 225 -22.88 -35.20 -9.77
CA ASN A 225 -23.26 -34.59 -11.06
C ASN A 225 -23.24 -33.05 -11.03
N GLY A 226 -22.92 -32.43 -9.88
CA GLY A 226 -22.94 -30.97 -9.74
C GLY A 226 -24.34 -30.41 -9.49
N GLU A 227 -25.15 -31.08 -8.67
CA GLU A 227 -26.49 -30.61 -8.28
C GLU A 227 -26.53 -30.23 -6.80
N ILE A 228 -27.13 -29.07 -6.49
CA ILE A 228 -27.51 -28.68 -5.12
C ILE A 228 -28.98 -28.99 -4.89
N TRP A 229 -29.42 -29.15 -3.65
CA TRP A 229 -30.79 -29.53 -3.32
C TRP A 229 -31.61 -28.33 -2.83
N VAL A 230 -32.87 -28.25 -3.28
CA VAL A 230 -33.88 -27.29 -2.84
C VAL A 230 -35.22 -28.02 -2.60
N PHE A 231 -36.31 -27.31 -2.30
CA PHE A 231 -37.60 -27.94 -1.95
C PHE A 231 -38.63 -27.90 -3.09
N ASN A 232 -39.64 -28.77 -2.99
CA ASN A 232 -40.92 -28.57 -3.67
C ASN A 232 -41.87 -27.70 -2.81
N LYS A 233 -42.95 -27.17 -3.42
CA LYS A 233 -43.90 -26.25 -2.74
C LYS A 233 -44.60 -26.83 -1.50
N SER A 234 -44.57 -28.15 -1.31
CA SER A 234 -45.20 -28.85 -0.19
C SER A 234 -44.20 -29.38 0.84
N TYR A 235 -42.89 -29.11 0.67
CA TYR A 235 -41.80 -29.61 1.52
C TYR A 235 -41.79 -31.14 1.70
N THR A 236 -42.28 -31.87 0.70
CA THR A 236 -42.38 -33.34 0.70
C THR A 236 -41.24 -34.02 -0.05
N GLN A 237 -40.52 -33.29 -0.90
CA GLN A 237 -39.43 -33.82 -1.71
C GLN A 237 -38.30 -32.79 -1.84
N TYR A 238 -37.07 -33.29 -1.80
CA TYR A 238 -35.89 -32.57 -2.24
C TYR A 238 -35.83 -32.60 -3.77
N ILE A 239 -35.59 -31.45 -4.39
CA ILE A 239 -35.52 -31.26 -5.83
C ILE A 239 -34.07 -30.88 -6.20
N PRO A 240 -33.42 -31.58 -7.14
CA PRO A 240 -32.08 -31.23 -7.58
C PRO A 240 -32.10 -29.97 -8.46
N LEU A 241 -31.12 -29.10 -8.24
CA LEU A 241 -30.86 -27.88 -9.00
C LEU A 241 -29.43 -27.96 -9.55
N PRO A 242 -29.24 -28.15 -10.87
CA PRO A 242 -27.92 -28.15 -11.50
C PRO A 242 -27.17 -26.83 -11.32
N VAL A 243 -25.88 -26.93 -11.01
CA VAL A 243 -24.96 -25.77 -10.90
C VAL A 243 -24.82 -25.03 -12.24
N SER A 244 -24.97 -25.73 -13.37
CA SER A 244 -24.98 -25.13 -14.72
C SER A 244 -26.09 -24.08 -14.90
N ASP A 245 -27.28 -24.37 -14.39
CA ASP A 245 -28.44 -23.48 -14.48
C ASP A 245 -28.20 -22.22 -13.64
N LEU A 246 -27.65 -22.42 -12.44
CA LEU A 246 -27.32 -21.38 -11.48
C LEU A 246 -26.23 -20.41 -12.01
N ASP A 247 -25.18 -20.93 -12.66
CA ASP A 247 -24.19 -20.09 -13.39
C ASP A 247 -24.86 -19.33 -14.55
N SER A 248 -25.74 -19.99 -15.32
CA SER A 248 -26.43 -19.37 -16.46
C SER A 248 -27.34 -18.20 -16.06
N TRP A 249 -27.94 -18.25 -14.87
CA TRP A 249 -28.84 -17.21 -14.34
C TRP A 249 -28.07 -16.04 -13.72
N LEU A 250 -27.00 -16.34 -12.98
CA LEU A 250 -26.22 -15.32 -12.28
C LEU A 250 -25.19 -14.64 -13.17
N LYS A 251 -24.46 -15.39 -14.02
CA LYS A 251 -23.41 -14.91 -14.93
C LYS A 251 -22.28 -14.13 -14.23
N THR A 252 -21.21 -13.86 -14.97
CA THR A 252 -20.09 -13.03 -14.50
C THR A 252 -20.44 -11.53 -14.50
N PRO A 253 -19.84 -10.72 -13.59
CA PRO A 253 -19.01 -11.13 -12.46
C PRO A 253 -19.85 -11.62 -11.27
N SER A 254 -19.43 -12.70 -10.63
CA SER A 254 -20.15 -13.30 -9.49
C SER A 254 -19.21 -13.83 -8.40
N ILE A 255 -19.76 -14.02 -7.20
CA ILE A 255 -19.11 -14.72 -6.08
C ILE A 255 -20.14 -15.63 -5.40
N TYR A 256 -19.73 -16.85 -5.06
CA TYR A 256 -20.59 -17.86 -4.47
C TYR A 256 -20.03 -18.32 -3.12
N VAL A 257 -20.91 -18.53 -2.15
CA VAL A 257 -20.61 -19.06 -0.81
C VAL A 257 -21.50 -20.27 -0.57
N PHE A 258 -20.90 -21.44 -0.35
CA PHE A 258 -21.60 -22.72 -0.12
C PHE A 258 -21.29 -23.24 1.28
N ASP A 259 -22.25 -23.06 2.20
CA ASP A 259 -22.23 -23.66 3.54
C ASP A 259 -23.07 -24.94 3.52
N CYS A 260 -22.40 -26.06 3.27
CA CYS A 260 -22.98 -27.40 3.27
C CYS A 260 -21.88 -28.46 3.39
N SER A 261 -22.28 -29.69 3.73
CA SER A 261 -21.38 -30.85 3.68
C SER A 261 -21.07 -31.22 2.22
N ALA A 262 -19.90 -31.81 1.96
CA ALA A 262 -19.39 -32.14 0.62
C ALA A 262 -19.34 -30.95 -0.38
N ALA A 263 -19.26 -29.69 0.09
CA ALA A 263 -19.32 -28.48 -0.75
C ALA A 263 -18.25 -28.44 -1.86
N GLY A 264 -17.09 -29.10 -1.69
CA GLY A 264 -16.07 -29.24 -2.72
C GLY A 264 -16.53 -29.94 -4.00
N VAL A 265 -17.62 -30.70 -3.97
CA VAL A 265 -18.26 -31.26 -5.18
C VAL A 265 -18.80 -30.14 -6.08
N ILE A 266 -19.42 -29.12 -5.48
CA ILE A 266 -19.96 -27.94 -6.19
C ILE A 266 -18.82 -27.18 -6.89
N VAL A 267 -17.69 -26.99 -6.19
CA VAL A 267 -16.52 -26.29 -6.74
C VAL A 267 -15.98 -27.03 -7.97
N ARG A 268 -15.86 -28.36 -7.90
CA ARG A 268 -15.41 -29.19 -9.03
C ARG A 268 -16.32 -29.03 -10.25
N ALA A 269 -17.64 -29.12 -10.06
CA ALA A 269 -18.61 -28.93 -11.14
C ALA A 269 -18.51 -27.54 -11.80
N PHE A 270 -18.29 -26.46 -11.02
CA PHE A 270 -18.05 -25.13 -11.58
C PHE A 270 -16.73 -25.02 -12.38
N MET A 271 -15.71 -25.80 -12.04
CA MET A 271 -14.45 -25.82 -12.80
C MET A 271 -14.63 -26.55 -14.13
N GLU A 272 -15.26 -27.73 -14.12
CA GLU A 272 -15.58 -28.52 -15.32
C GLU A 272 -16.42 -27.71 -16.33
N LEU A 273 -17.38 -26.91 -15.86
CA LEU A 273 -18.18 -25.98 -16.68
C LEU A 273 -17.34 -24.85 -17.31
N GLN A 274 -16.29 -24.38 -16.64
CA GLN A 274 -15.39 -23.36 -17.17
C GLN A 274 -14.48 -23.93 -18.27
N ASP A 275 -13.91 -25.12 -18.07
CA ASP A 275 -13.02 -25.76 -19.03
C ASP A 275 -13.75 -26.10 -20.34
N CYS A 276 -14.97 -26.65 -20.25
CA CYS A 276 -15.84 -26.89 -21.41
C CYS A 276 -16.22 -25.59 -22.15
N SER A 277 -16.23 -24.46 -21.45
CA SER A 277 -16.57 -23.16 -22.04
C SER A 277 -15.36 -22.47 -22.69
N ALA A 278 -14.16 -22.63 -22.12
CA ALA A 278 -12.93 -21.99 -22.60
C ALA A 278 -12.48 -22.51 -23.98
N SER A 279 -12.85 -23.74 -24.35
CA SER A 279 -12.53 -24.36 -25.63
C SER A 279 -13.37 -23.85 -26.82
N SER A 280 -14.41 -23.05 -26.58
CA SER A 280 -15.36 -22.61 -27.63
C SER A 280 -15.41 -21.09 -27.91
N SER A 281 -14.80 -20.26 -27.07
CA SER A 281 -14.63 -18.82 -27.35
C SER A 281 -13.37 -18.25 -26.71
N GLY A 282 -12.66 -17.39 -27.45
CA GLY A 282 -11.33 -16.91 -27.09
C GLY A 282 -11.27 -16.17 -25.74
N SER A 283 -10.60 -16.79 -24.77
CA SER A 283 -9.88 -16.16 -23.65
C SER A 283 -10.49 -14.90 -23.01
N SER A 284 -11.75 -14.98 -22.56
CA SER A 284 -12.23 -14.12 -21.47
C SER A 284 -12.37 -14.97 -20.21
N MET A 285 -11.40 -14.85 -19.30
CA MET A 285 -11.39 -15.59 -18.04
C MET A 285 -12.63 -15.20 -17.23
N ARG A 286 -13.56 -16.14 -17.00
CA ARG A 286 -14.80 -15.85 -16.26
C ARG A 286 -14.46 -15.32 -14.86
N ASP A 287 -14.96 -14.13 -14.52
CA ASP A 287 -14.83 -13.59 -13.18
C ASP A 287 -15.85 -14.22 -12.22
N CYS A 288 -15.61 -15.50 -11.94
CA CYS A 288 -16.31 -16.33 -10.99
C CYS A 288 -15.39 -16.58 -9.78
N ILE A 289 -15.92 -16.41 -8.57
CA ILE A 289 -15.23 -16.65 -7.30
C ILE A 289 -16.07 -17.62 -6.48
N LEU A 290 -15.46 -18.66 -5.91
CA LEU A 290 -16.16 -19.68 -5.11
C LEU A 290 -15.54 -19.77 -3.73
N LEU A 291 -16.37 -19.91 -2.70
CA LEU A 291 -16.00 -20.20 -1.32
C LEU A 291 -16.88 -21.37 -0.85
N ALA A 292 -16.27 -22.48 -0.44
CA ALA A 292 -16.95 -23.72 -0.05
C ALA A 292 -16.46 -24.19 1.32
N ALA A 293 -17.39 -24.61 2.17
CA ALA A 293 -17.13 -24.92 3.58
C ALA A 293 -16.19 -26.10 3.83
N CYS A 294 -16.23 -27.13 2.97
CA CYS A 294 -15.46 -28.35 3.15
C CYS A 294 -15.16 -29.07 1.82
N GLY A 295 -14.24 -30.02 1.85
CA GLY A 295 -13.87 -30.87 0.73
C GLY A 295 -14.97 -31.83 0.27
N ALA A 296 -14.81 -32.40 -0.93
CA ALA A 296 -15.82 -33.22 -1.60
C ALA A 296 -16.21 -34.53 -0.87
N HIS A 297 -15.42 -34.96 0.12
CA HIS A 297 -15.65 -36.17 0.93
C HIS A 297 -15.81 -35.86 2.42
N GLU A 298 -15.80 -34.58 2.80
CA GLU A 298 -15.90 -34.13 4.18
C GLU A 298 -17.36 -33.81 4.55
N THR A 299 -17.68 -33.87 5.83
CA THR A 299 -18.99 -33.51 6.39
C THR A 299 -18.77 -32.49 7.49
N LEU A 300 -19.64 -31.49 7.58
CA LEU A 300 -19.46 -30.37 8.52
C LEU A 300 -19.41 -30.86 9.98
N PRO A 301 -18.66 -30.16 10.87
CA PRO A 301 -18.49 -30.60 12.24
C PRO A 301 -19.82 -30.60 13.00
N GLN A 302 -20.07 -31.69 13.74
CA GLN A 302 -21.29 -31.83 14.55
C GLN A 302 -21.09 -31.51 16.03
N SER A 303 -19.86 -31.21 16.48
CA SER A 303 -19.56 -30.95 17.89
C SER A 303 -20.36 -29.77 18.44
N ALA A 304 -21.00 -29.93 19.59
CA ALA A 304 -21.85 -28.91 20.21
C ALA A 304 -21.11 -27.66 20.70
N GLU A 305 -19.77 -27.67 20.68
CA GLU A 305 -18.93 -26.48 20.90
C GLU A 305 -19.08 -25.44 19.76
N TYR A 306 -19.52 -25.88 18.58
CA TYR A 306 -19.67 -25.06 17.38
C TYR A 306 -21.14 -24.76 17.04
N PRO A 307 -21.44 -23.64 16.35
CA PRO A 307 -22.70 -23.50 15.62
C PRO A 307 -22.74 -24.50 14.45
N ALA A 308 -23.92 -24.73 13.88
CA ALA A 308 -24.05 -25.52 12.64
C ALA A 308 -23.44 -24.76 11.45
N ASP A 309 -23.64 -23.43 11.41
CA ASP A 309 -23.13 -22.55 10.35
C ASP A 309 -21.71 -22.04 10.62
N ILE A 310 -20.76 -22.93 10.91
CA ILE A 310 -19.37 -22.58 11.24
C ILE A 310 -18.74 -21.73 10.14
N PHE A 311 -18.89 -22.14 8.88
CA PHE A 311 -18.27 -21.47 7.75
C PHE A 311 -18.88 -20.07 7.55
N THR A 312 -20.21 -19.98 7.52
CA THR A 312 -20.92 -18.69 7.48
C THR A 312 -20.51 -17.79 8.63
N SER A 313 -20.55 -18.29 9.87
CA SER A 313 -20.20 -17.54 11.07
C SER A 313 -18.73 -17.08 11.09
N CYS A 314 -17.79 -17.84 10.52
CA CYS A 314 -16.42 -17.37 10.26
C CYS A 314 -16.41 -16.22 9.25
N LEU A 315 -17.08 -16.40 8.10
CA LEU A 315 -17.10 -15.44 6.99
C LEU A 315 -17.81 -14.12 7.30
N THR A 316 -18.86 -14.13 8.13
CA THR A 316 -19.72 -12.97 8.39
C THR A 316 -19.51 -12.35 9.78
N THR A 317 -19.07 -13.15 10.77
CA THR A 317 -18.90 -12.74 12.18
C THR A 317 -17.56 -13.22 12.78
N PRO A 318 -16.42 -12.97 12.11
CA PRO A 318 -15.13 -13.58 12.43
C PRO A 318 -14.70 -13.40 13.89
N ILE A 319 -14.82 -12.19 14.45
CA ILE A 319 -14.36 -11.90 15.82
C ILE A 319 -15.09 -12.74 16.87
N LYS A 320 -16.43 -12.86 16.76
CA LYS A 320 -17.24 -13.64 17.70
C LYS A 320 -16.90 -15.13 17.60
N MET A 321 -16.70 -15.63 16.38
CA MET A 321 -16.31 -17.02 16.15
C MET A 321 -14.89 -17.30 16.65
N ALA A 322 -13.91 -16.45 16.31
CA ALA A 322 -12.52 -16.59 16.73
C ALA A 322 -12.36 -16.60 18.25
N LEU A 323 -13.04 -15.69 18.96
CA LEU A 323 -12.99 -15.66 20.43
C LEU A 323 -13.66 -16.90 21.06
N ARG A 324 -14.81 -17.34 20.56
CA ARG A 324 -15.48 -18.56 21.07
C ARG A 324 -14.62 -19.81 20.84
N TRP A 325 -14.02 -19.95 19.66
CA TRP A 325 -13.09 -21.04 19.32
C TRP A 325 -11.78 -20.98 20.13
N PHE A 326 -11.25 -19.78 20.39
CA PHE A 326 -10.08 -19.62 21.23
C PHE A 326 -10.38 -20.00 22.69
N CYS A 327 -11.50 -19.56 23.25
CA CYS A 327 -11.91 -19.91 24.61
C CYS A 327 -12.11 -21.41 24.82
N SER A 328 -12.59 -22.18 23.84
CA SER A 328 -12.76 -23.64 24.01
C SER A 328 -11.45 -24.44 23.95
N ARG A 329 -10.34 -23.80 23.54
CA ARG A 329 -9.05 -24.45 23.31
C ARG A 329 -7.91 -23.89 24.18
N SER A 330 -8.11 -22.75 24.82
CA SER A 330 -7.12 -22.11 25.69
C SER A 330 -7.27 -22.53 27.15
N LEU A 331 -6.32 -22.10 27.99
CA LEU A 331 -6.35 -22.33 29.44
C LEU A 331 -7.53 -21.61 30.13
N LEU A 332 -8.22 -20.70 29.43
CA LEU A 332 -9.34 -19.92 29.96
C LEU A 332 -10.68 -20.69 29.96
N HIS A 333 -10.75 -21.89 29.36
CA HIS A 333 -12.01 -22.60 29.11
C HIS A 333 -12.85 -22.93 30.36
N GLU A 334 -12.22 -23.16 31.52
CA GLU A 334 -12.93 -23.41 32.79
C GLU A 334 -13.31 -22.12 33.53
N SER A 335 -12.53 -21.05 33.36
CA SER A 335 -12.63 -19.81 34.13
C SER A 335 -13.45 -18.69 33.45
N PHE A 336 -13.76 -18.84 32.16
CA PHE A 336 -14.33 -17.75 31.35
C PHE A 336 -15.78 -17.99 30.93
N GLU A 337 -16.68 -17.06 31.24
CA GLU A 337 -18.09 -17.13 30.86
C GLU A 337 -18.31 -16.72 29.39
N TYR A 338 -18.67 -17.66 28.51
CA TYR A 338 -18.91 -17.41 27.07
C TYR A 338 -19.90 -16.26 26.76
N SER A 339 -20.81 -15.92 27.68
CA SER A 339 -21.76 -14.81 27.50
C SER A 339 -21.09 -13.43 27.53
N LEU A 340 -19.85 -13.31 28.02
CA LEU A 340 -19.06 -12.09 28.00
C LEU A 340 -18.64 -11.70 26.57
N ILE A 341 -18.42 -12.68 25.68
CA ILE A 341 -18.09 -12.45 24.26
C ILE A 341 -19.25 -11.76 23.53
N ASP A 342 -20.49 -12.00 23.96
CA ASP A 342 -21.68 -11.31 23.44
C ASP A 342 -21.89 -9.91 24.03
N ARG A 343 -21.10 -9.53 25.05
CA ARG A 343 -21.15 -8.27 25.79
C ARG A 343 -19.91 -7.38 25.63
N ILE A 344 -19.01 -7.69 24.68
CA ILE A 344 -17.76 -6.92 24.47
C ILE A 344 -18.10 -5.43 24.22
N PRO A 345 -17.53 -4.50 25.02
CA PRO A 345 -17.84 -3.09 24.89
C PRO A 345 -17.33 -2.49 23.58
N GLY A 346 -18.13 -1.57 23.02
CA GLY A 346 -17.74 -0.74 21.89
C GLY A 346 -18.40 -1.05 20.56
N ARG A 347 -17.74 -0.66 19.47
CA ARG A 347 -18.22 -0.82 18.08
C ARG A 347 -17.06 -1.20 17.18
N GLN A 348 -17.30 -2.11 16.24
CA GLN A 348 -16.28 -2.60 15.27
C GLN A 348 -15.61 -1.49 14.43
N THR A 349 -16.27 -0.33 14.29
CA THR A 349 -15.76 0.85 13.58
C THR A 349 -14.89 1.77 14.45
N ASP A 350 -14.99 1.67 15.78
CA ASP A 350 -14.29 2.55 16.72
C ASP A 350 -13.11 1.84 17.37
N ARG A 351 -11.93 2.07 16.80
CA ARG A 351 -10.64 1.52 17.23
C ARG A 351 -10.20 1.94 18.63
N LYS A 352 -10.86 2.91 19.27
CA LYS A 352 -10.61 3.27 20.67
C LYS A 352 -11.38 2.38 21.66
N THR A 353 -12.22 1.47 21.16
CA THR A 353 -12.97 0.50 21.96
C THR A 353 -12.43 -0.90 21.74
N LEU A 354 -12.49 -1.75 22.77
CA LEU A 354 -11.98 -3.13 22.75
C LEU A 354 -12.44 -3.91 21.51
N LEU A 355 -13.74 -3.87 21.18
CA LEU A 355 -14.28 -4.56 20.00
C LEU A 355 -13.74 -4.01 18.67
N GLY A 356 -13.52 -2.70 18.58
CA GLY A 356 -13.01 -2.06 17.37
C GLY A 356 -11.50 -2.18 17.20
N GLU A 357 -10.73 -2.19 18.28
CA GLU A 357 -9.30 -2.52 18.26
C GLU A 357 -9.10 -3.98 17.83
N LEU A 358 -9.78 -4.92 18.48
CA LEU A 358 -9.65 -6.35 18.13
C LEU A 358 -10.05 -6.64 16.68
N ASN A 359 -11.11 -6.02 16.17
CA ASN A 359 -11.50 -6.11 14.77
C ASN A 359 -10.45 -5.52 13.80
N TRP A 360 -9.74 -4.48 14.24
CA TRP A 360 -8.67 -3.85 13.47
C TRP A 360 -7.36 -4.66 13.49
N ILE A 361 -7.00 -5.26 14.64
CA ILE A 361 -5.90 -6.24 14.75
C ILE A 361 -6.18 -7.46 13.87
N PHE A 362 -7.38 -8.03 13.94
CA PHE A 362 -7.80 -9.14 13.08
C PHE A 362 -7.65 -8.81 11.58
N THR A 363 -8.05 -7.59 11.20
CA THR A 363 -7.90 -7.10 9.83
C THR A 363 -6.42 -6.96 9.44
N ALA A 364 -5.57 -6.46 10.32
CA ALA A 364 -4.13 -6.36 10.08
C ALA A 364 -3.47 -7.74 9.94
N VAL A 365 -3.75 -8.68 10.84
CA VAL A 365 -3.21 -10.05 10.80
C VAL A 365 -3.64 -10.77 9.51
N THR A 366 -4.93 -10.77 9.19
CA THR A 366 -5.44 -11.49 8.00
C THR A 366 -4.96 -10.89 6.67
N ASP A 367 -4.87 -9.57 6.57
CA ASP A 367 -4.30 -8.90 5.39
C ASP A 367 -2.79 -9.15 5.25
N THR A 368 -2.08 -9.26 6.37
CA THR A 368 -0.65 -9.60 6.43
C THR A 368 -0.38 -11.03 5.98
N ILE A 369 -1.14 -12.00 6.48
CA ILE A 369 -1.03 -13.40 6.05
C ILE A 369 -1.29 -13.53 4.56
N ALA A 370 -2.35 -12.87 4.06
CA ALA A 370 -2.68 -12.88 2.64
C ALA A 370 -1.56 -12.28 1.77
N TRP A 371 -0.95 -11.16 2.17
CA TRP A 371 0.10 -10.53 1.39
C TRP A 371 1.40 -11.34 1.34
N ASN A 372 1.76 -12.02 2.44
CA ASN A 372 2.98 -12.83 2.51
C ASN A 372 2.85 -14.19 1.81
N VAL A 373 1.63 -14.76 1.74
CA VAL A 373 1.37 -16.09 1.16
C VAL A 373 0.95 -16.05 -0.31
N LEU A 374 0.24 -15.00 -0.75
CA LEU A 374 -0.36 -14.97 -2.09
C LEU A 374 0.53 -14.30 -3.15
N PRO A 375 0.51 -14.77 -4.41
CA PRO A 375 1.08 -14.04 -5.54
C PRO A 375 0.44 -12.65 -5.68
N HIS A 376 1.23 -11.65 -6.08
CA HIS A 376 0.81 -10.25 -6.16
C HIS A 376 -0.53 -10.05 -6.90
N ASP A 377 -0.67 -10.61 -8.11
CA ASP A 377 -1.89 -10.45 -8.92
C ASP A 377 -3.15 -11.03 -8.24
N LEU A 378 -2.99 -12.14 -7.51
CA LEU A 378 -4.07 -12.79 -6.78
C LEU A 378 -4.44 -11.99 -5.53
N PHE A 379 -3.44 -11.45 -4.82
CA PHE A 379 -3.65 -10.53 -3.70
C PHE A 379 -4.41 -9.27 -4.14
N GLN A 380 -4.00 -8.62 -5.24
CA GLN A 380 -4.74 -7.47 -5.78
C GLN A 380 -6.20 -7.82 -6.10
N ARG A 381 -6.41 -8.93 -6.82
CA ARG A 381 -7.75 -9.37 -7.24
C ARG A 381 -8.68 -9.60 -6.05
N LEU A 382 -8.20 -10.30 -5.02
CA LEU A 382 -9.06 -10.75 -3.92
C LEU A 382 -9.12 -9.76 -2.74
N PHE A 383 -8.02 -9.08 -2.41
CA PHE A 383 -7.88 -8.25 -1.20
C PHE A 383 -7.91 -6.74 -1.46
N ARG A 384 -7.93 -6.28 -2.73
CA ARG A 384 -7.93 -4.84 -3.07
C ARG A 384 -9.03 -4.38 -4.03
N GLN A 385 -9.51 -5.21 -4.97
CA GLN A 385 -10.49 -4.76 -5.97
C GLN A 385 -11.91 -4.47 -5.42
N ASP A 386 -12.48 -5.35 -4.59
CA ASP A 386 -13.84 -5.23 -4.05
C ASP A 386 -13.84 -5.42 -2.53
N LEU A 387 -14.41 -4.47 -1.79
CA LEU A 387 -14.43 -4.44 -0.32
C LEU A 387 -15.12 -5.66 0.30
N LEU A 388 -16.15 -6.20 -0.35
CA LEU A 388 -16.86 -7.36 0.19
C LEU A 388 -16.06 -8.65 -0.05
N VAL A 389 -15.47 -8.79 -1.24
CA VAL A 389 -14.60 -9.93 -1.59
C VAL A 389 -13.38 -9.95 -0.68
N ALA A 390 -12.70 -8.81 -0.49
CA ALA A 390 -11.58 -8.66 0.44
C ALA A 390 -11.96 -9.03 1.87
N SER A 391 -13.17 -8.67 2.31
CA SER A 391 -13.65 -9.03 3.65
C SER A 391 -13.93 -10.52 3.78
N LEU A 392 -14.57 -11.13 2.78
CA LEU A 392 -14.82 -12.57 2.79
C LEU A 392 -13.53 -13.38 2.72
N PHE A 393 -12.52 -12.97 1.95
CA PHE A 393 -11.26 -13.69 1.88
C PHE A 393 -10.39 -13.53 3.13
N ARG A 394 -10.32 -12.35 3.76
CA ARG A 394 -9.72 -12.21 5.11
C ARG A 394 -10.38 -13.14 6.12
N ASN A 395 -11.71 -13.18 6.12
CA ASN A 395 -12.49 -14.00 7.03
C ASN A 395 -12.43 -15.50 6.66
N PHE A 396 -12.15 -15.84 5.40
CA PHE A 396 -11.92 -17.22 4.94
C PHE A 396 -10.60 -17.79 5.48
N LEU A 397 -9.56 -16.97 5.71
CA LEU A 397 -8.33 -17.45 6.35
C LEU A 397 -8.59 -17.95 7.78
N LEU A 398 -9.47 -17.26 8.52
CA LEU A 398 -9.95 -17.73 9.82
C LEU A 398 -10.78 -19.02 9.68
N ALA A 399 -11.65 -19.11 8.67
CA ALA A 399 -12.39 -20.34 8.40
C ALA A 399 -11.45 -21.52 8.12
N GLU A 400 -10.39 -21.33 7.32
CA GLU A 400 -9.36 -22.35 7.07
C GLU A 400 -8.73 -22.84 8.38
N ARG A 401 -8.37 -21.92 9.28
CA ARG A 401 -7.77 -22.24 10.58
C ARG A 401 -8.72 -22.99 11.52
N ILE A 402 -9.94 -22.47 11.69
CA ILE A 402 -10.94 -23.05 12.60
C ILE A 402 -11.42 -24.41 12.10
N MET A 403 -11.81 -24.51 10.83
CA MET A 403 -12.43 -25.72 10.30
C MET A 403 -11.43 -26.87 10.18
N ARG A 404 -10.14 -26.60 9.89
CA ARG A 404 -9.10 -27.64 9.92
C ARG A 404 -8.94 -28.27 11.30
N SER A 405 -9.13 -27.48 12.37
CA SER A 405 -9.10 -28.00 13.75
C SER A 405 -10.27 -28.94 14.08
N ALA A 406 -11.31 -28.96 13.22
CA ALA A 406 -12.48 -29.82 13.28
C ALA A 406 -12.56 -30.80 12.08
N ASN A 407 -11.41 -31.13 11.46
CA ASN A 407 -11.28 -32.06 10.32
C ASN A 407 -12.07 -31.67 9.07
N CYS A 408 -12.25 -30.37 8.81
CA CYS A 408 -12.82 -29.83 7.57
C CYS A 408 -11.82 -28.89 6.87
N SER A 409 -11.76 -28.95 5.56
CA SER A 409 -10.84 -28.22 4.69
C SER A 409 -11.64 -27.29 3.77
N PRO A 410 -11.85 -26.00 4.12
CA PRO A 410 -12.51 -25.06 3.25
C PRO A 410 -11.78 -24.88 1.92
N ILE A 411 -12.52 -24.78 0.82
CA ILE A 411 -11.99 -24.65 -0.54
C ILE A 411 -12.39 -23.30 -1.11
N SER A 412 -11.48 -22.67 -1.86
CA SER A 412 -11.72 -21.43 -2.60
C SER A 412 -11.37 -21.60 -4.08
N TYR A 413 -12.02 -20.81 -4.93
CA TYR A 413 -11.63 -20.57 -6.32
C TYR A 413 -11.56 -19.06 -6.57
N PRO A 414 -10.42 -18.50 -7.01
CA PRO A 414 -9.13 -19.17 -7.19
C PRO A 414 -8.59 -19.78 -5.88
N MET A 415 -7.86 -20.89 -6.00
CA MET A 415 -7.34 -21.63 -4.85
C MET A 415 -6.22 -20.86 -4.15
N LEU A 416 -6.32 -20.72 -2.83
CA LEU A 416 -5.24 -20.17 -2.00
C LEU A 416 -4.26 -21.27 -1.55
N PRO A 417 -2.96 -20.96 -1.37
CA PRO A 417 -2.06 -21.79 -0.58
C PRO A 417 -2.50 -21.85 0.90
N PRO A 418 -2.07 -22.86 1.68
CA PRO A 418 -2.49 -23.02 3.07
C PRO A 418 -1.99 -21.88 3.97
N THR A 419 -2.88 -21.28 4.76
CA THR A 419 -2.61 -20.13 5.63
C THR A 419 -2.77 -20.41 7.14
N HIS A 420 -3.40 -21.52 7.49
CA HIS A 420 -3.78 -21.88 8.86
C HIS A 420 -2.63 -22.02 9.90
N GLN A 421 -1.40 -22.26 9.45
CA GLN A 421 -0.19 -22.40 10.28
C GLN A 421 0.77 -21.20 10.19
N HIS A 422 0.35 -20.07 9.61
CA HIS A 422 1.19 -18.89 9.51
C HIS A 422 1.44 -18.24 10.89
N HIS A 423 2.69 -18.00 11.27
CA HIS A 423 3.11 -17.46 12.58
C HIS A 423 2.39 -16.16 13.03
N MET A 424 1.94 -15.32 12.10
CA MET A 424 1.07 -14.17 12.42
C MET A 424 -0.24 -14.53 13.15
N TRP A 425 -0.68 -15.80 13.11
CA TRP A 425 -1.75 -16.28 13.96
C TRP A 425 -1.39 -16.35 15.45
N ASP A 426 -0.12 -16.55 15.80
CA ASP A 426 0.34 -16.55 17.18
C ASP A 426 0.23 -15.13 17.79
N ALA A 427 0.50 -14.10 16.96
CA ALA A 427 0.29 -12.70 17.34
C ALA A 427 -1.21 -12.34 17.47
N TRP A 428 -2.09 -13.00 16.71
CA TRP A 428 -3.54 -12.88 16.90
C TRP A 428 -4.00 -13.55 18.21
N ASP A 429 -3.51 -14.76 18.50
CA ASP A 429 -3.87 -15.50 19.71
C ASP A 429 -3.45 -14.74 20.98
N MET A 430 -2.24 -14.17 20.99
CA MET A 430 -1.77 -13.31 22.08
C MET A 430 -2.65 -12.05 22.24
N ALA A 431 -3.03 -11.39 21.14
CA ALA A 431 -3.93 -10.23 21.21
C ALA A 431 -5.34 -10.61 21.69
N ALA A 432 -5.84 -11.79 21.31
CA ALA A 432 -7.11 -12.32 21.78
C ALA A 432 -7.08 -12.67 23.28
N GLU A 433 -5.99 -13.24 23.78
CA GLU A 433 -5.80 -13.54 25.21
C GLU A 433 -5.73 -12.26 26.07
N ILE A 434 -4.97 -11.25 25.62
CA ILE A 434 -4.91 -9.92 26.26
C ILE A 434 -6.30 -9.24 26.24
N CYS A 435 -7.07 -9.40 25.17
CA CYS A 435 -8.45 -8.90 25.10
C CYS A 435 -9.38 -9.63 26.08
N LEU A 436 -9.30 -10.95 26.18
CA LEU A 436 -10.20 -11.77 26.99
C LEU A 436 -9.92 -11.64 28.50
N SER A 437 -8.66 -11.44 28.89
CA SER A 437 -8.28 -11.21 30.29
C SER A 437 -8.76 -9.87 30.85
N GLN A 438 -8.83 -8.81 30.02
CA GLN A 438 -9.40 -7.51 30.42
C GLN A 438 -10.94 -7.50 30.47
N LEU A 439 -11.58 -8.37 29.68
CA LEU A 439 -13.02 -8.30 29.41
C LEU A 439 -13.94 -8.45 30.65
N PRO A 440 -13.68 -9.31 31.65
CA PRO A 440 -14.50 -9.38 32.86
C PRO A 440 -14.57 -8.04 33.61
N ALA A 441 -13.41 -7.40 33.86
CA ALA A 441 -13.33 -6.13 34.58
C ALA A 441 -14.06 -4.99 33.83
N LEU A 442 -13.94 -4.94 32.50
CA LEU A 442 -14.61 -3.95 31.64
C LEU A 442 -16.14 -4.16 31.51
N VAL A 443 -16.65 -5.34 31.85
CA VAL A 443 -18.09 -5.65 31.89
C VAL A 443 -18.67 -5.41 33.29
N GLU A 444 -17.89 -5.62 34.35
CA GLU A 444 -18.29 -5.36 35.74
C GLU A 444 -18.29 -3.86 36.08
N ASP A 445 -17.25 -3.10 35.70
CA ASP A 445 -17.17 -1.66 35.87
C ASP A 445 -17.06 -0.91 34.53
N PRO A 446 -18.13 -0.21 34.09
CA PRO A 446 -18.10 0.64 32.90
C PRO A 446 -17.09 1.80 32.93
N ASN A 447 -16.50 2.12 34.10
CA ASN A 447 -15.48 3.14 34.27
C ASN A 447 -14.05 2.57 34.24
N ALA A 448 -13.87 1.25 34.17
CA ALA A 448 -12.56 0.64 34.11
C ALA A 448 -11.81 1.07 32.83
N GLU A 449 -10.54 1.47 32.97
CA GLU A 449 -9.74 1.94 31.84
C GLU A 449 -9.33 0.78 30.93
N PHE A 450 -9.82 0.81 29.68
CA PHE A 450 -9.38 -0.08 28.62
C PHE A 450 -7.91 0.19 28.26
N GLN A 451 -7.06 -0.85 28.33
CA GLN A 451 -5.66 -0.77 27.93
C GLN A 451 -5.48 -1.24 26.48
N PRO A 452 -5.01 -0.37 25.56
CA PRO A 452 -4.74 -0.73 24.17
C PRO A 452 -3.72 -1.86 24.04
N SER A 453 -3.93 -2.76 23.08
CA SER A 453 -3.02 -3.87 22.81
C SER A 453 -1.63 -3.39 22.35
N PRO A 454 -0.52 -4.01 22.82
CA PRO A 454 0.83 -3.67 22.36
C PRO A 454 1.10 -4.07 20.90
N PHE A 455 0.23 -4.88 20.28
CA PHE A 455 0.38 -5.46 18.94
C PHE A 455 0.97 -4.49 17.90
N PHE A 456 0.37 -3.31 17.71
CA PHE A 456 0.87 -2.37 16.70
C PHE A 456 2.24 -1.78 17.03
N THR A 457 2.58 -1.63 18.31
CA THR A 457 3.89 -1.13 18.74
C THR A 457 4.97 -2.17 18.50
N GLU A 458 4.69 -3.44 18.83
CA GLU A 458 5.58 -4.59 18.59
C GLU A 458 5.84 -4.82 17.10
N GLN A 459 4.78 -4.79 16.27
CA GLN A 459 4.91 -5.00 14.82
C GLN A 459 5.66 -3.84 14.13
N LEU A 460 5.53 -2.60 14.60
CA LEU A 460 6.40 -1.50 14.14
C LEU A 460 7.86 -1.71 14.55
N THR A 461 8.13 -2.23 15.75
CA THR A 461 9.49 -2.55 16.19
C THR A 461 10.10 -3.70 15.38
N ALA A 462 9.32 -4.73 15.03
CA ALA A 462 9.78 -5.80 14.14
C ALA A 462 10.11 -5.27 12.73
N PHE A 463 9.31 -4.34 12.20
CA PHE A 463 9.59 -3.66 10.93
C PHE A 463 10.86 -2.79 10.99
N GLU A 464 11.09 -2.10 12.11
CA GLU A 464 12.30 -1.30 12.36
C GLU A 464 13.55 -2.18 12.40
N VAL A 465 13.52 -3.31 13.11
CA VAL A 465 14.61 -4.31 13.12
C VAL A 465 14.88 -4.88 11.72
N TRP A 466 13.83 -5.08 10.89
CA TRP A 466 13.99 -5.49 9.49
C TRP A 466 14.67 -4.40 8.66
N LEU A 467 14.39 -3.12 8.89
CA LEU A 467 15.05 -2.01 8.17
C LEU A 467 16.55 -1.94 8.52
N ASP A 468 16.91 -2.05 9.80
CA ASP A 468 18.30 -1.93 10.25
C ASP A 468 19.21 -3.05 9.71
N HIS A 469 18.64 -4.23 9.43
CA HIS A 469 19.36 -5.40 8.89
C HIS A 469 18.91 -5.76 7.46
N GLY A 470 18.11 -4.90 6.83
CA GLY A 470 17.46 -5.15 5.55
C GLY A 470 18.41 -5.01 4.37
N SER A 471 18.04 -5.58 3.24
CA SER A 471 18.67 -5.29 1.95
C SER A 471 17.72 -5.64 0.82
N GLU A 472 17.90 -5.03 -0.36
CA GLU A 472 17.05 -5.30 -1.52
C GLU A 472 17.01 -6.78 -1.91
N HIS A 473 18.07 -7.54 -1.62
CA HIS A 473 18.16 -8.97 -1.95
C HIS A 473 17.41 -9.89 -0.98
N LYS A 474 16.93 -9.39 0.17
CA LYS A 474 16.14 -10.17 1.13
C LYS A 474 14.67 -10.24 0.70
N LYS A 475 13.92 -11.14 1.34
CA LYS A 475 12.45 -11.17 1.23
C LYS A 475 11.86 -9.85 1.72
N PRO A 476 10.75 -9.36 1.13
CA PRO A 476 10.05 -8.17 1.60
C PRO A 476 9.70 -8.23 3.10
N PRO A 477 9.59 -7.09 3.78
CA PRO A 477 9.22 -7.04 5.19
C PRO A 477 7.77 -7.47 5.40
N GLU A 478 7.57 -8.53 6.19
CA GLU A 478 6.26 -9.13 6.43
C GLU A 478 5.25 -8.14 7.01
N GLN A 479 5.71 -7.16 7.80
CA GLN A 479 4.91 -6.18 8.52
C GLN A 479 4.40 -5.02 7.63
N LEU A 480 4.76 -4.96 6.34
CA LEU A 480 4.39 -3.84 5.45
C LEU A 480 2.85 -3.59 5.36
N PRO A 481 1.97 -4.61 5.34
CA PRO A 481 0.52 -4.41 5.44
C PRO A 481 0.07 -3.88 6.81
N ILE A 482 0.80 -4.22 7.90
CA ILE A 482 0.53 -3.69 9.24
C ILE A 482 0.87 -2.20 9.30
N VAL A 483 2.00 -1.77 8.72
CA VAL A 483 2.36 -0.34 8.61
C VAL A 483 1.23 0.45 7.94
N LEU A 484 0.67 -0.06 6.84
CA LEU A 484 -0.50 0.52 6.17
C LEU A 484 -1.73 0.64 7.10
N GLN A 485 -2.02 -0.39 7.90
CA GLN A 485 -3.10 -0.33 8.88
C GLN A 485 -2.82 0.72 9.96
N VAL A 486 -1.56 0.85 10.43
CA VAL A 486 -1.17 1.82 11.46
C VAL A 486 -1.29 3.27 11.01
N LEU A 487 -1.07 3.59 9.73
CA LEU A 487 -1.31 4.95 9.18
C LEU A 487 -2.73 5.48 9.48
N LEU A 488 -3.69 4.56 9.61
CA LEU A 488 -5.09 4.87 9.90
C LEU A 488 -5.36 5.20 11.39
N SER A 489 -4.44 4.89 12.30
CA SER A 489 -4.47 5.37 13.68
C SER A 489 -3.87 6.77 13.78
N GLN A 490 -4.23 7.52 14.82
CA GLN A 490 -3.58 8.80 15.13
C GLN A 490 -2.34 8.60 16.03
N CYS A 491 -2.39 7.66 16.97
CA CYS A 491 -1.38 7.51 18.03
C CYS A 491 0.02 7.14 17.49
N HIS A 492 0.08 6.16 16.58
CA HIS A 492 1.35 5.66 16.03
C HIS A 492 1.66 6.18 14.62
N ARG A 493 0.89 7.15 14.09
CA ARG A 493 1.00 7.59 12.69
C ARG A 493 2.38 8.12 12.36
N PHE A 494 2.93 8.96 13.22
CA PHE A 494 4.23 9.59 12.98
C PHE A 494 5.34 8.53 12.87
N ARG A 495 5.46 7.61 13.84
CA ARG A 495 6.41 6.49 13.78
C ARG A 495 6.21 5.64 12.52
N ALA A 496 4.96 5.30 12.17
CA ALA A 496 4.68 4.51 10.97
C ALA A 496 5.04 5.24 9.66
N LEU A 497 4.83 6.56 9.57
CA LEU A 497 5.26 7.36 8.42
C LEU A 497 6.79 7.47 8.33
N VAL A 498 7.49 7.66 9.45
CA VAL A 498 8.96 7.70 9.50
C VAL A 498 9.57 6.37 9.04
N LEU A 499 9.07 5.26 9.57
CA LEU A 499 9.52 3.92 9.15
C LEU A 499 9.14 3.62 7.69
N LEU A 500 7.97 4.06 7.22
CA LEU A 500 7.63 3.96 5.80
C LEU A 500 8.58 4.80 4.93
N GLY A 501 8.95 6.02 5.35
CA GLY A 501 9.96 6.83 4.68
C GLY A 501 11.29 6.09 4.56
N ARG A 502 11.83 5.60 5.68
CA ARG A 502 13.05 4.77 5.71
C ARG A 502 12.97 3.56 4.76
N PHE A 503 11.81 2.90 4.65
CA PHE A 503 11.61 1.81 3.70
C PHE A 503 11.64 2.27 2.25
N LEU A 504 10.90 3.33 1.89
CA LEU A 504 10.86 3.88 0.53
C LEU A 504 12.23 4.41 0.07
N ASP A 505 13.07 4.85 1.01
CA ASP A 505 14.43 5.31 0.75
C ASP A 505 15.40 4.19 0.32
N MET A 506 15.07 2.92 0.60
CA MET A 506 15.89 1.78 0.19
C MET A 506 15.99 1.59 -1.33
N GLY A 507 15.04 2.15 -2.11
CA GLY A 507 15.12 2.16 -3.57
C GLY A 507 13.76 1.98 -4.28
N PRO A 508 13.74 2.07 -5.62
CA PRO A 508 12.52 2.00 -6.44
C PRO A 508 11.66 0.76 -6.19
N ARG A 509 12.28 -0.39 -5.88
CA ARG A 509 11.56 -1.64 -5.57
C ARG A 509 10.80 -1.58 -4.25
N ALA A 510 11.28 -0.84 -3.25
CA ALA A 510 10.55 -0.63 -2.01
C ALA A 510 9.31 0.25 -2.24
N VAL A 511 9.42 1.25 -3.11
CA VAL A 511 8.28 2.09 -3.53
C VAL A 511 7.23 1.26 -4.27
N ASP A 512 7.63 0.42 -5.24
CA ASP A 512 6.70 -0.49 -5.94
C ASP A 512 6.02 -1.49 -4.99
N LEU A 513 6.75 -2.07 -4.04
CA LEU A 513 6.18 -2.95 -3.01
C LEU A 513 5.17 -2.21 -2.12
N ALA A 514 5.46 -0.99 -1.67
CA ALA A 514 4.55 -0.24 -0.83
C ALA A 514 3.28 0.18 -1.58
N LEU A 515 3.41 0.67 -2.81
CA LEU A 515 2.28 0.99 -3.69
C LEU A 515 1.44 -0.27 -3.96
N SER A 516 2.09 -1.42 -4.15
CA SER A 516 1.47 -2.74 -4.27
C SER A 516 0.68 -3.16 -3.02
N VAL A 517 1.14 -2.86 -1.80
CA VAL A 517 0.33 -3.12 -0.58
C VAL A 517 -0.92 -2.23 -0.55
N GLY A 518 -0.86 -1.08 -1.23
CA GLY A 518 -1.97 -0.13 -1.39
C GLY A 518 -1.83 1.12 -0.51
N ILE A 519 -0.61 1.59 -0.20
CA ILE A 519 -0.41 2.80 0.63
C ILE A 519 -1.01 4.07 0.01
N PHE A 520 -1.08 4.14 -1.32
CA PHE A 520 -1.36 5.34 -2.09
C PHE A 520 -2.59 6.14 -1.63
N PRO A 521 -3.82 5.58 -1.58
CA PRO A 521 -5.01 6.32 -1.15
C PRO A 521 -4.94 6.81 0.30
N TYR A 522 -4.12 6.19 1.15
CA TYR A 522 -3.95 6.61 2.54
C TYR A 522 -3.00 7.81 2.64
N VAL A 523 -1.85 7.76 1.96
CA VAL A 523 -0.89 8.87 1.91
C VAL A 523 -1.49 10.10 1.21
N LEU A 524 -2.27 9.91 0.13
CA LEU A 524 -3.02 10.98 -0.53
C LEU A 524 -4.01 11.65 0.42
N LYS A 525 -4.79 10.87 1.17
CA LYS A 525 -5.73 11.42 2.15
C LYS A 525 -5.03 12.15 3.31
N LEU A 526 -3.80 11.78 3.65
CA LEU A 526 -3.04 12.46 4.71
C LEU A 526 -2.61 13.88 4.33
N LEU A 527 -2.56 14.25 3.04
CA LEU A 527 -2.35 15.64 2.61
C LEU A 527 -3.47 16.61 3.06
N GLN A 528 -4.63 16.09 3.44
CA GLN A 528 -5.73 16.89 4.01
C GLN A 528 -5.49 17.22 5.51
N THR A 529 -4.40 16.73 6.10
CA THR A 529 -4.08 16.90 7.54
C THR A 529 -3.31 18.19 7.77
N THR A 530 -3.74 19.00 8.75
CA THR A 530 -3.08 20.27 9.10
C THR A 530 -1.87 20.14 10.05
N THR A 531 -1.73 18.98 10.72
CA THR A 531 -0.66 18.65 11.68
C THR A 531 0.73 18.91 11.10
N ILE A 532 1.48 19.81 11.75
CA ILE A 532 2.78 20.29 11.28
C ILE A 532 3.84 19.19 11.29
N GLU A 533 3.86 18.36 12.34
CA GLU A 533 4.80 17.24 12.53
C GLU A 533 4.80 16.23 11.36
N LEU A 534 3.69 16.09 10.64
CA LEU A 534 3.59 15.15 9.52
C LEU A 534 4.12 15.71 8.20
N ARG A 535 4.34 17.03 8.09
CA ARG A 535 4.57 17.69 6.79
C ARG A 535 5.86 17.23 6.14
N GLN A 536 6.96 17.26 6.88
CA GLN A 536 8.29 16.91 6.36
C GLN A 536 8.32 15.47 5.84
N ILE A 537 7.79 14.51 6.62
CA ILE A 537 7.76 13.10 6.23
C ILE A 537 6.78 12.81 5.08
N LEU A 538 5.65 13.55 4.98
CA LEU A 538 4.74 13.43 3.84
C LEU A 538 5.35 13.97 2.54
N VAL A 539 6.09 15.07 2.59
CA VAL A 539 6.85 15.57 1.43
C VAL A 539 7.87 14.55 0.97
N PHE A 540 8.67 13.99 1.89
CA PHE A 540 9.65 12.94 1.59
C PHE A 540 9.01 11.69 0.93
N ILE A 541 7.91 11.18 1.50
CA ILE A 541 7.19 10.03 0.94
C ILE A 541 6.69 10.34 -0.49
N TRP A 542 6.13 11.53 -0.73
CA TRP A 542 5.65 11.92 -2.05
C TRP A 542 6.77 12.13 -3.06
N THR A 543 7.94 12.62 -2.64
CA THR A 543 9.16 12.65 -3.47
C THR A 543 9.52 11.26 -3.96
N LYS A 544 9.59 10.26 -3.07
CA LYS A 544 9.91 8.86 -3.46
C LYS A 544 8.83 8.24 -4.35
N ILE A 545 7.54 8.51 -4.11
CA ILE A 545 6.44 8.00 -4.96
C ILE A 545 6.52 8.61 -6.38
N LEU A 546 6.67 9.93 -6.50
CA LEU A 546 6.70 10.62 -7.80
C LEU A 546 7.99 10.39 -8.59
N ALA A 547 9.09 10.08 -7.92
CA ALA A 547 10.32 9.62 -8.56
C ALA A 547 10.14 8.27 -9.27
N LEU A 548 9.24 7.40 -8.79
CA LEU A 548 8.90 6.13 -9.46
C LEU A 548 7.78 6.29 -10.49
N ASP A 549 6.66 6.94 -10.11
CA ASP A 549 5.42 6.94 -10.89
C ASP A 549 4.80 8.34 -11.01
N LYS A 550 5.18 9.06 -12.07
CA LYS A 550 4.65 10.38 -12.43
C LYS A 550 3.13 10.41 -12.63
N SER A 551 2.48 9.28 -12.97
CA SER A 551 1.04 9.25 -13.25
C SER A 551 0.18 9.72 -12.08
N CYS A 552 0.73 9.68 -10.86
CA CYS A 552 0.12 10.18 -9.63
C CYS A 552 -0.23 11.68 -9.65
N GLN A 553 0.34 12.47 -10.58
CA GLN A 553 -0.01 13.88 -10.79
C GLN A 553 -1.52 14.11 -11.00
N VAL A 554 -2.22 13.19 -11.67
CA VAL A 554 -3.66 13.29 -11.94
C VAL A 554 -4.48 13.19 -10.64
N ASP A 555 -4.10 12.27 -9.76
CA ASP A 555 -4.76 12.06 -8.47
C ASP A 555 -4.47 13.21 -7.49
N LEU A 556 -3.23 13.70 -7.47
CA LEU A 556 -2.79 14.84 -6.66
C LEU A 556 -3.50 16.14 -7.02
N VAL A 557 -3.68 16.44 -8.31
CA VAL A 557 -4.42 17.64 -8.74
C VAL A 557 -5.91 17.52 -8.41
N LYS A 558 -6.50 16.35 -8.68
CA LYS A 558 -7.93 16.07 -8.44
C LYS A 558 -8.34 16.23 -6.98
N ASP A 559 -7.52 15.78 -6.04
CA ASP A 559 -7.80 15.86 -4.60
C ASP A 559 -7.16 17.12 -3.94
N ALA A 560 -6.77 18.12 -4.75
CA ALA A 560 -6.16 19.40 -4.36
C ALA A 560 -4.84 19.31 -3.56
N GLY A 561 -4.12 18.19 -3.68
CA GLY A 561 -2.85 17.91 -3.00
C GLY A 561 -1.71 18.86 -3.39
N HIS A 562 -1.74 19.46 -4.58
CA HIS A 562 -0.77 20.49 -5.00
C HIS A 562 -0.71 21.67 -4.00
N THR A 563 -1.86 22.12 -3.48
CA THR A 563 -1.93 23.21 -2.49
C THR A 563 -1.15 22.92 -1.20
N TYR A 564 -0.96 21.65 -0.85
CA TYR A 564 -0.18 21.23 0.32
C TYR A 564 1.30 21.55 0.14
N PHE A 565 1.85 21.22 -1.02
CA PHE A 565 3.27 21.41 -1.33
C PHE A 565 3.62 22.89 -1.54
N ILE A 566 2.71 23.68 -2.14
CA ILE A 566 2.86 25.15 -2.25
C ILE A 566 2.93 25.80 -0.86
N ARG A 567 2.03 25.42 0.05
CA ARG A 567 2.03 25.90 1.46
C ARG A 567 3.24 25.42 2.26
N PHE A 568 3.84 24.29 1.88
CA PHE A 568 5.07 23.80 2.50
C PHE A 568 6.29 24.57 2.00
N LEU A 569 6.35 24.86 0.70
CA LEU A 569 7.41 25.65 0.07
C LEU A 569 7.51 27.05 0.69
N ASP A 570 6.39 27.79 0.75
CA ASP A 570 6.30 29.15 1.33
C ASP A 570 6.51 29.20 2.86
N SER A 571 6.63 28.05 3.54
CA SER A 571 6.79 28.00 4.99
C SER A 571 8.22 28.40 5.40
N PRO A 572 8.40 29.38 6.31
CA PRO A 572 9.72 29.90 6.66
C PRO A 572 10.57 28.92 7.48
N GLU A 573 9.93 28.01 8.22
CA GLU A 573 10.56 27.07 9.18
C GLU A 573 11.18 25.80 8.54
N VAL A 574 11.17 25.72 7.20
CA VAL A 574 11.55 24.50 6.45
C VAL A 574 13.00 24.60 5.94
N PHE A 575 13.76 23.51 6.13
CA PHE A 575 15.14 23.38 5.64
C PHE A 575 15.20 23.33 4.09
N PRO A 576 16.27 23.83 3.44
CA PRO A 576 16.24 23.99 1.99
C PRO A 576 16.19 22.65 1.23
N GLU A 577 16.84 21.58 1.71
CA GLU A 577 16.70 20.20 1.18
C GLU A 577 15.21 19.78 1.07
N GLN A 578 14.42 20.05 2.10
CA GLN A 578 13.00 19.72 2.13
C GLN A 578 12.18 20.63 1.21
N ARG A 579 12.60 21.89 1.01
CA ARG A 579 12.01 22.76 -0.01
C ARG A 579 12.37 22.30 -1.43
N ALA A 580 13.57 21.77 -1.65
CA ALA A 580 13.98 21.16 -2.92
C ALA A 580 13.12 19.92 -3.24
N MET A 581 12.85 19.07 -2.25
CA MET A 581 11.88 17.97 -2.37
C MET A 581 10.48 18.46 -2.74
N ALA A 582 9.99 19.55 -2.13
CA ALA A 582 8.68 20.12 -2.45
C ALA A 582 8.63 20.74 -3.86
N ALA A 583 9.69 21.44 -4.27
CA ALA A 583 9.84 21.97 -5.62
C ALA A 583 9.94 20.86 -6.68
N PHE A 584 10.61 19.74 -6.38
CA PHE A 584 10.58 18.52 -7.19
C PHE A 584 9.15 17.97 -7.34
N VAL A 585 8.42 17.79 -6.23
CA VAL A 585 7.04 17.30 -6.24
C VAL A 585 6.14 18.19 -7.11
N LEU A 586 6.27 19.51 -6.98
CA LEU A 586 5.52 20.48 -7.79
C LEU A 586 5.93 20.44 -9.26
N ALA A 587 7.24 20.35 -9.58
CA ALA A 587 7.72 20.19 -10.95
C ALA A 587 7.16 18.93 -11.63
N VAL A 588 7.05 17.81 -10.90
CA VAL A 588 6.42 16.58 -11.43
C VAL A 588 4.90 16.73 -11.57
N ILE A 589 4.21 17.44 -10.67
CA ILE A 589 2.75 17.68 -10.78
C ILE A 589 2.37 18.44 -12.06
N VAL A 590 3.27 19.29 -12.57
CA VAL A 590 3.04 20.15 -13.75
C VAL A 590 3.72 19.65 -15.03
N ASP A 591 4.69 18.72 -14.95
CA ASP A 591 5.41 18.13 -16.10
C ASP A 591 4.44 17.55 -17.14
N ASN A 592 4.31 18.24 -18.28
CA ASN A 592 3.41 17.87 -19.37
C ASN A 592 1.94 17.68 -18.94
N HIS A 593 1.47 18.46 -17.95
CA HIS A 593 0.16 18.27 -17.34
C HIS A 593 -0.61 19.59 -17.17
N ARG A 594 -1.33 20.00 -18.23
CA ARG A 594 -2.04 21.29 -18.27
C ARG A 594 -2.94 21.57 -17.07
N ARG A 595 -3.78 20.60 -16.68
CA ARG A 595 -4.65 20.72 -15.48
C ARG A 595 -3.87 20.91 -14.17
N GLY A 596 -2.63 20.44 -14.11
CA GLY A 596 -1.72 20.68 -12.99
C GLY A 596 -1.08 22.06 -13.07
N GLN A 597 -0.69 22.51 -14.25
CA GLN A 597 -0.20 23.88 -14.48
C GLN A 597 -1.28 24.91 -14.08
N ASP A 598 -2.49 24.80 -14.65
CA ASP A 598 -3.64 25.69 -14.37
C ASP A 598 -3.87 25.81 -12.84
N ALA A 599 -4.00 24.67 -12.15
CA ALA A 599 -4.28 24.62 -10.71
C ALA A 599 -3.12 25.15 -9.83
N CYS A 600 -1.87 25.05 -10.29
CA CYS A 600 -0.73 25.61 -9.56
C CYS A 600 -0.60 27.13 -9.76
N ILE A 601 -1.02 27.66 -10.91
CA ILE A 601 -1.10 29.11 -11.17
C ILE A 601 -2.22 29.74 -10.34
N GLU A 602 -3.42 29.15 -10.34
CA GLU A 602 -4.54 29.57 -9.47
C GLU A 602 -4.14 29.59 -7.98
N ALA A 603 -3.21 28.72 -7.57
CA ALA A 603 -2.67 28.63 -6.22
C ALA A 603 -1.44 29.52 -5.95
N GLY A 604 -1.01 30.36 -6.90
CA GLY A 604 0.06 31.35 -6.72
C GLY A 604 1.49 30.81 -6.76
N LEU A 605 1.74 29.66 -7.42
CA LEU A 605 3.08 29.03 -7.42
C LEU A 605 4.18 29.92 -8.01
N ILE A 606 3.88 30.74 -9.03
CA ILE A 606 4.87 31.65 -9.66
C ILE A 606 5.45 32.61 -8.61
N ASP A 607 4.58 33.31 -7.88
CA ASP A 607 4.98 34.30 -6.87
C ASP A 607 5.80 33.66 -5.74
N VAL A 608 5.39 32.48 -5.27
CA VAL A 608 6.10 31.73 -4.22
C VAL A 608 7.51 31.36 -4.69
N CYS A 609 7.66 30.82 -5.89
CA CYS A 609 8.95 30.44 -6.45
C CYS A 609 9.88 31.66 -6.66
N LEU A 610 9.36 32.75 -7.25
CA LEU A 610 10.15 33.96 -7.51
C LEU A 610 10.58 34.67 -6.22
N LYS A 611 9.72 34.72 -5.20
CA LYS A 611 10.04 35.23 -3.85
C LYS A 611 11.22 34.49 -3.22
N HIS A 612 11.33 33.17 -3.40
CA HIS A 612 12.47 32.40 -2.89
C HIS A 612 13.77 32.71 -3.64
N LEU A 613 13.73 32.89 -4.96
CA LEU A 613 14.89 33.29 -5.76
C LEU A 613 15.38 34.71 -5.42
N GLN A 614 14.47 35.66 -5.24
CA GLN A 614 14.82 37.00 -4.77
C GLN A 614 15.46 36.98 -3.38
N GLY A 615 14.93 36.16 -2.47
CA GLY A 615 15.46 36.01 -1.11
C GLY A 615 16.91 35.51 -1.07
N SER A 616 17.30 34.61 -1.97
CA SER A 616 18.67 34.05 -2.02
C SER A 616 19.76 35.07 -2.35
N PHE A 617 19.44 36.20 -3.00
CA PHE A 617 20.41 37.26 -3.29
C PHE A 617 20.63 38.24 -2.13
N SER A 618 19.85 38.14 -1.04
CA SER A 618 19.80 39.17 0.03
C SER A 618 20.34 38.76 1.39
N ASN A 619 20.63 37.48 1.63
CA ASN A 619 21.12 36.97 2.92
C ASN A 619 22.43 36.17 2.76
N ASP A 620 23.40 36.41 3.63
CA ASP A 620 24.65 35.61 3.80
C ASP A 620 24.42 34.14 4.24
N ALA A 621 23.17 33.65 4.21
CA ALA A 621 22.85 32.27 4.47
C ALA A 621 23.07 31.44 3.19
N GLN A 622 23.88 30.38 3.29
CA GLN A 622 24.17 29.44 2.20
C GLN A 622 22.87 28.97 1.54
N THR A 623 22.56 29.52 0.36
CA THR A 623 21.43 29.03 -0.42
C THR A 623 21.80 27.70 -1.03
N GLU A 624 20.99 26.68 -0.77
CA GLU A 624 21.30 25.32 -1.19
C GLU A 624 21.14 25.17 -2.72
N PRO A 625 22.18 24.75 -3.46
CA PRO A 625 22.13 24.70 -4.92
C PRO A 625 21.05 23.77 -5.48
N LEU A 626 20.76 22.67 -4.77
CA LEU A 626 19.73 21.70 -5.14
C LEU A 626 18.32 22.35 -5.09
N PHE A 627 18.11 23.29 -4.17
CA PHE A 627 16.86 24.06 -4.10
C PHE A 627 16.73 25.04 -5.27
N LEU A 628 17.79 25.79 -5.59
CA LEU A 628 17.81 26.70 -6.75
C LEU A 628 17.55 25.95 -8.07
N GLN A 629 18.21 24.79 -8.26
CA GLN A 629 17.99 23.91 -9.41
C GLN A 629 16.52 23.50 -9.52
N TRP A 630 15.91 23.02 -8.43
CA TRP A 630 14.52 22.54 -8.45
C TRP A 630 13.47 23.64 -8.58
N ILE A 631 13.71 24.84 -8.03
CA ILE A 631 12.83 26.00 -8.32
C ILE A 631 12.87 26.31 -9.81
N CYS A 632 14.05 26.40 -10.42
CA CYS A 632 14.17 26.72 -11.86
C CYS A 632 13.46 25.66 -12.72
N LEU A 633 13.66 24.37 -12.44
CA LEU A 633 12.95 23.29 -13.13
C LEU A 633 11.44 23.36 -12.91
N CYS A 634 10.97 23.69 -11.70
CA CYS A 634 9.55 23.84 -11.38
C CYS A 634 8.90 25.02 -12.12
N ILE A 635 9.57 26.18 -12.16
CA ILE A 635 9.10 27.35 -12.92
C ILE A 635 9.08 27.02 -14.42
N GLY A 636 10.16 26.47 -14.97
CA GLY A 636 10.25 26.11 -16.38
C GLY A 636 9.15 25.15 -16.81
N LYS A 637 8.86 24.11 -16.01
CA LYS A 637 7.76 23.16 -16.26
C LYS A 637 6.36 23.74 -16.05
N LEU A 638 6.22 24.81 -15.28
CA LEU A 638 4.93 25.47 -15.07
C LEU A 638 4.47 26.24 -16.31
N TRP A 639 5.40 26.84 -17.05
CA TRP A 639 5.12 27.63 -18.25
C TRP A 639 5.50 26.99 -19.60
N GLU A 640 6.14 25.81 -19.58
CA GLU A 640 6.36 24.96 -20.75
C GLU A 640 5.03 24.72 -21.50
N ASP A 641 4.99 25.11 -22.78
CA ASP A 641 3.83 25.07 -23.67
C ASP A 641 2.55 25.76 -23.11
N PHE A 642 2.72 26.82 -22.32
CA PHE A 642 1.60 27.53 -21.67
C PHE A 642 1.74 29.07 -21.67
N SER A 643 1.17 29.70 -22.70
CA SER A 643 1.19 31.15 -22.92
C SER A 643 0.67 32.01 -21.75
N GLU A 644 -0.38 31.58 -21.03
CA GLU A 644 -0.90 32.33 -19.87
C GLU A 644 0.11 32.35 -18.71
N ALA A 645 0.74 31.21 -18.43
CA ALA A 645 1.79 31.06 -17.43
C ALA A 645 3.05 31.88 -17.80
N GLN A 646 3.41 31.88 -19.09
CA GLN A 646 4.48 32.72 -19.63
C GLN A 646 4.16 34.20 -19.39
N MET A 647 2.96 34.67 -19.75
CA MET A 647 2.54 36.06 -19.56
C MET A 647 2.53 36.47 -18.07
N ILE A 648 2.04 35.63 -17.16
CA ILE A 648 2.10 35.90 -15.71
C ILE A 648 3.56 35.96 -15.23
N GLY A 649 4.41 35.04 -15.68
CA GLY A 649 5.85 35.06 -15.37
C GLY A 649 6.57 36.32 -15.88
N LEU A 650 6.23 36.79 -17.07
CA LEU A 650 6.75 38.04 -17.64
C LEU A 650 6.27 39.28 -16.85
N GLN A 651 5.01 39.31 -16.43
CA GLN A 651 4.46 40.38 -15.59
C GLN A 651 5.11 40.41 -14.19
N ALA A 652 5.54 39.26 -13.68
CA ALA A 652 6.28 39.12 -12.41
C ALA A 652 7.80 39.35 -12.53
N ASP A 653 8.30 39.84 -13.67
CA ASP A 653 9.73 40.08 -13.96
C ASP A 653 10.64 38.85 -13.78
N ALA A 654 10.09 37.64 -14.01
CA ALA A 654 10.82 36.39 -13.85
C ALA A 654 12.13 36.31 -14.66
N PRO A 655 12.25 36.84 -15.90
CA PRO A 655 13.51 36.82 -16.63
C PRO A 655 14.65 37.56 -15.93
N ALA A 656 14.38 38.70 -15.30
CA ALA A 656 15.38 39.47 -14.55
C ALA A 656 15.79 38.77 -13.24
N ILE A 657 14.88 38.00 -12.63
CA ILE A 657 15.12 37.22 -11.42
C ILE A 657 15.93 35.94 -11.71
N LEU A 658 15.70 35.31 -12.88
CA LEU A 658 16.39 34.09 -13.31
C LEU A 658 17.78 34.35 -13.92
N ALA A 659 17.97 35.47 -14.62
CA ALA A 659 19.24 35.76 -15.32
C ALA A 659 20.51 35.74 -14.43
N PRO A 660 20.51 36.21 -13.16
CA PRO A 660 21.68 36.09 -12.29
C PRO A 660 22.12 34.65 -12.04
N LEU A 661 21.19 33.69 -12.02
CA LEU A 661 21.47 32.27 -11.78
C LEU A 661 22.32 31.64 -12.90
N LEU A 662 22.42 32.28 -14.06
CA LEU A 662 23.34 31.88 -15.14
C LEU A 662 24.82 32.05 -14.77
N SER A 663 25.14 32.78 -13.69
CA SER A 663 26.50 32.98 -13.18
C SER A 663 26.87 32.08 -11.99
N GLU A 664 25.95 31.19 -11.55
CA GLU A 664 26.18 30.30 -10.40
C GLU A 664 27.36 29.33 -10.61
N PRO A 665 28.14 28.98 -9.57
CA PRO A 665 29.31 28.12 -9.73
C PRO A 665 28.97 26.68 -10.14
N LEU A 666 27.74 26.21 -9.89
CA LEU A 666 27.31 24.85 -10.20
C LEU A 666 26.62 24.76 -11.58
N PRO A 667 27.14 23.92 -12.51
CA PRO A 667 26.54 23.74 -13.83
C PRO A 667 25.07 23.32 -13.82
N GLU A 668 24.64 22.58 -12.80
CA GLU A 668 23.27 22.08 -12.63
C GLU A 668 22.27 23.22 -12.46
N VAL A 669 22.60 24.23 -11.66
CA VAL A 669 21.76 25.42 -11.44
C VAL A 669 21.70 26.25 -12.71
N ARG A 670 22.86 26.45 -13.37
CA ARG A 670 22.94 27.21 -14.64
C ARG A 670 22.16 26.54 -15.76
N ALA A 671 22.23 25.21 -15.89
CA ALA A 671 21.44 24.47 -16.88
C ALA A 671 19.93 24.54 -16.60
N ALA A 672 19.53 24.46 -15.32
CA ALA A 672 18.13 24.61 -14.93
C ALA A 672 17.59 26.03 -15.17
N ALA A 673 18.41 27.07 -14.94
CA ALA A 673 18.06 28.45 -15.23
C ALA A 673 17.96 28.71 -16.76
N VAL A 674 18.88 28.13 -17.56
CA VAL A 674 18.78 28.10 -19.03
C VAL A 674 17.47 27.46 -19.48
N PHE A 675 17.11 26.28 -18.95
CA PHE A 675 15.86 25.60 -19.26
C PHE A 675 14.63 26.46 -18.92
N ALA A 676 14.59 27.07 -17.73
CA ALA A 676 13.48 27.91 -17.31
C ALA A 676 13.30 29.13 -18.22
N LEU A 677 14.39 29.82 -18.54
CA LEU A 677 14.42 30.97 -19.45
C LEU A 677 14.04 30.56 -20.89
N GLY A 678 14.50 29.41 -21.37
CA GLY A 678 14.14 28.86 -22.68
C GLY A 678 12.65 28.53 -22.79
N ALA A 679 12.08 27.89 -21.77
CA ALA A 679 10.65 27.57 -21.71
C ALA A 679 9.72 28.80 -21.59
N ALA A 680 10.28 29.98 -21.24
CA ALA A 680 9.55 31.24 -21.22
C ALA A 680 9.43 31.90 -22.61
N LEU A 681 10.17 31.41 -23.62
CA LEU A 681 10.04 31.85 -25.00
C LEU A 681 8.82 31.17 -25.64
N ASP A 682 8.02 31.95 -26.36
CA ASP A 682 6.92 31.40 -27.14
C ASP A 682 7.45 30.84 -28.46
N VAL A 683 7.51 29.51 -28.58
CA VAL A 683 7.86 28.82 -29.83
C VAL A 683 6.63 28.77 -30.74
N GLY A 684 6.16 29.95 -31.12
CA GLY A 684 4.93 30.16 -31.86
C GLY A 684 4.96 29.51 -33.25
N PHE A 685 4.40 28.31 -33.36
CA PHE A 685 3.74 27.84 -34.59
C PHE A 685 2.35 28.51 -34.70
N GLU A 686 2.30 29.83 -34.53
CA GLU A 686 1.07 30.58 -34.72
C GLU A 686 0.69 30.54 -36.20
N THR A 687 -0.48 29.93 -36.45
CA THR A 687 -1.18 30.06 -37.70
C THR A 687 -1.36 31.54 -38.04
N LEU A 688 -0.78 31.96 -39.17
CA LEU A 688 -1.21 33.16 -39.89
C LEU A 688 -2.72 33.07 -40.10
N ARG A 689 -3.50 33.69 -39.21
CA ARG A 689 -4.95 33.74 -39.30
C ARG A 689 -5.36 35.19 -39.38
N ASP A 690 -6.06 35.51 -40.47
CA ASP A 690 -6.36 36.87 -40.90
C ASP A 690 -6.94 37.72 -39.77
N GLY A 691 -6.36 38.91 -39.59
CA GLY A 691 -6.64 39.75 -38.43
C GLY A 691 -8.03 40.37 -38.44
N HIS A 692 -8.53 40.67 -37.24
CA HIS A 692 -9.44 41.78 -36.91
C HIS A 692 -9.45 41.93 -35.37
N GLY A 693 -9.02 43.08 -34.84
CA GLY A 693 -9.10 43.37 -33.40
C GLY A 693 -7.96 44.21 -32.84
N ASP A 694 -7.96 45.52 -33.12
CA ASP A 694 -7.11 46.48 -32.42
C ASP A 694 -7.53 46.60 -30.94
N GLU A 695 -6.88 45.89 -30.03
CA GLU A 695 -6.92 46.22 -28.58
C GLU A 695 -5.69 45.76 -27.76
N ASP A 696 -4.82 44.86 -28.27
CA ASP A 696 -3.76 44.19 -27.45
C ASP A 696 -2.29 44.63 -27.71
N ASN A 697 -2.06 45.60 -28.61
CA ASN A 697 -0.71 46.00 -29.09
C ASN A 697 0.33 46.41 -28.01
N GLY A 698 -0.08 46.61 -26.75
CA GLY A 698 0.78 47.06 -25.65
C GLY A 698 1.51 45.95 -24.88
N ASP A 699 0.98 44.72 -24.88
CA ASP A 699 1.59 43.58 -24.17
C ASP A 699 2.53 42.78 -25.09
N ASP A 700 2.25 42.71 -26.39
CA ASP A 700 3.16 42.17 -27.40
C ASP A 700 4.53 42.90 -27.42
N GLU A 701 4.55 44.22 -27.26
CA GLU A 701 5.80 44.99 -27.24
C GLU A 701 6.63 44.68 -25.98
N LYS A 702 5.98 44.37 -24.84
CA LYS A 702 6.66 43.94 -23.61
C LYS A 702 7.20 42.52 -23.76
N LYS A 703 6.40 41.60 -24.29
CA LYS A 703 6.77 40.22 -24.59
C LYS A 703 8.01 40.18 -25.49
N THR A 704 7.97 40.90 -26.62
CA THR A 704 9.10 41.01 -27.56
C THR A 704 10.38 41.55 -26.88
N LYS A 705 10.27 42.52 -25.98
CA LYS A 705 11.42 43.06 -25.22
C LYS A 705 11.98 42.03 -24.24
N ALA A 706 11.13 41.27 -23.55
CA ALA A 706 11.54 40.23 -22.63
C ALA A 706 12.20 39.05 -23.36
N GLU A 707 11.63 38.57 -24.47
CA GLU A 707 12.23 37.55 -25.34
C GLU A 707 13.60 38.00 -25.85
N SER A 708 13.72 39.26 -26.26
CA SER A 708 15.00 39.87 -26.67
C SER A 708 16.02 39.99 -25.53
N PHE A 709 15.58 40.02 -24.26
CA PHE A 709 16.47 39.98 -23.09
C PHE A 709 16.87 38.53 -22.75
N ILE A 710 15.92 37.60 -22.77
CA ILE A 710 16.13 36.16 -22.57
C ILE A 710 17.17 35.64 -23.55
N ILE A 711 16.96 35.84 -24.87
CA ILE A 711 17.85 35.28 -25.89
C ILE A 711 19.28 35.84 -25.79
N LYS A 712 19.46 37.12 -25.43
CA LYS A 712 20.79 37.71 -25.18
C LYS A 712 21.48 37.05 -23.98
N SER A 713 20.73 36.80 -22.91
CA SER A 713 21.23 36.12 -21.71
C SER A 713 21.64 34.67 -22.01
N LEU A 714 20.84 33.94 -22.80
CA LEU A 714 21.14 32.57 -23.22
C LEU A 714 22.35 32.49 -24.18
N LEU A 715 22.49 33.43 -25.12
CA LEU A 715 23.63 33.47 -26.04
C LEU A 715 24.98 33.63 -25.33
N ASN A 716 25.01 34.28 -24.15
CA ASN A 716 26.24 34.37 -23.33
C ASN A 716 26.68 32.99 -22.78
N MET A 717 25.78 32.01 -22.71
CA MET A 717 26.04 30.66 -22.18
C MET A 717 26.53 29.67 -23.25
N VAL A 718 26.60 30.07 -24.53
CA VAL A 718 27.08 29.21 -25.63
C VAL A 718 28.54 28.77 -25.43
N SER A 719 29.35 29.58 -24.73
CA SER A 719 30.75 29.31 -24.41
C SER A 719 30.96 28.56 -23.08
N ASP A 720 29.91 28.03 -22.45
CA ASP A 720 30.02 27.41 -21.13
C ASP A 720 30.95 26.18 -21.09
N GLY A 721 31.76 26.08 -20.03
CA GLY A 721 32.67 24.95 -19.83
C GLY A 721 31.96 23.60 -19.67
N SER A 722 30.72 23.58 -19.17
CA SER A 722 29.93 22.37 -18.98
C SER A 722 29.13 22.01 -20.24
N PRO A 723 29.29 20.78 -20.79
CA PRO A 723 28.42 20.28 -21.85
C PRO A 723 26.94 20.24 -21.47
N LEU A 724 26.62 20.05 -20.17
CA LEU A 724 25.24 20.03 -19.67
C LEU A 724 24.53 21.36 -19.91
N VAL A 725 25.21 22.49 -19.68
CA VAL A 725 24.65 23.83 -19.90
C VAL A 725 24.50 24.06 -21.41
N ARG A 726 25.55 23.81 -22.19
CA ARG A 726 25.51 23.99 -23.66
C ARG A 726 24.48 23.12 -24.37
N ALA A 727 24.09 21.98 -23.78
CA ALA A 727 23.08 21.08 -24.32
C ALA A 727 21.63 21.50 -24.02
N GLU A 728 21.40 22.45 -23.11
CA GLU A 728 20.08 23.06 -22.86
C GLU A 728 19.99 24.48 -23.48
N VAL A 729 21.13 25.09 -23.86
CA VAL A 729 21.19 26.32 -24.69
C VAL A 729 20.89 26.04 -26.18
N ALA A 730 21.07 24.80 -26.61
CA ALA A 730 20.96 24.34 -28.00
C ALA A 730 19.67 23.54 -28.26
#